data_AF-A0A0C3H045-F1
#
_entry.id   AF-A0A0C3H045-F1
#
_cell.length_a   1.000
_cell.length_b   1.000
_cell.length_c   1.000
_cell.angle_alpha   90.00
_cell.angle_beta   90.00
_cell.angle_gamma   90.00
#
_symmetry.space_group_name_H-M   'P 1'
#
loop_
_entity.id
_entity.type
_entity.pdbx_description
1 polymer ?
#
loop_
_entity_poly.entity_id
_entity_poly.type
_entity_poly.pdbx_seq_one_letter_code
_entity_poly.pdbx_strand_id
1 'polypeptide(L)'
;MEAYGLHIHHAEAGSSQHGMETLEPFIQTWLYFGLLSEFLCVNLSGFKEGTPSVNEKEFRAIVDLIYEATLIQDGNRKYVNLSSDSLNSFLQSTRQRLPKETEIMRKFYQHLNHCLSCTSSMLAALPAGFNHAVKCSIAALAELLMNTVNTAFRLIGLKPDFGRFWGKGFLDNEAKNLMKSHGWCISDITRLEAKYKSIQSLYAARMMDKSLPRRNHDNCTKFSCNFFQINKGAFRLQHQEDTCPCNPLEVDCEALASILSKDDVFPVLNFTGDLYNLKADIVESTPEIPFVAISHVWADGLGNPNSNSLFRCKLHHLTKLVAAIGTQDILHKQNIPYIWLDTLCCPAQDGDGKQQAIEKIRLVYQQAKHVLVLDAGLMSYSASDQEEFEQLVRIFTSGWMRRLWTLQEGALSKSLYFQFADRAVPIAELMNTIFKKCNQMRYKAIFMDLSNEYHGLTSFFHPSPDLADTNEIATLDRSLQFRNVSVPADEPLCIGTLMDLNLNEILNVKEKNGRMQKVWQLIAAKKGGFPMQVIFFQEPRIDVPGWRWAPKSLLAWDGGSHELMNTRFLKWSEKNLGKVTDQGLRVQYPGYRIKVAPETGDRKPQLLPGFPRRPEFNLCVQDINTGEWYHIYDKSYASLNQTWTEEERKSHNELGLFPLHDIAETSDSGLLLNSLNNKIPRVHEALFGTILAPQSPDSPEEGLTVRRGRVVVVSLVRPQVTYVYNTLRRLALDVRTSDLAEKHRAIYERLARERDGSPDLLEAAIANSEELGTSVKQIEKEMQRMVEMVAATDDQFVTAVEESGEVHLNSVWLWIYEFVAHDYVGEKLAEEQVWFVD
;
A
#
# COMPACT_ATOMS: atom_id res chain seq x y z
N MET A 1 18.81 11.01 -4.68
CA MET A 1 17.83 12.11 -4.52
C MET A 1 16.67 11.80 -3.56
N GLU A 2 16.45 10.57 -3.07
CA GLU A 2 15.68 10.33 -1.82
C GLU A 2 16.56 10.29 -0.56
N ALA A 3 17.89 10.23 -0.71
CA ALA A 3 18.84 10.54 0.38
C ALA A 3 18.66 11.98 0.92
N TYR A 4 18.05 12.90 0.16
CA TYR A 4 17.68 14.21 0.69
C TYR A 4 16.47 14.12 1.65
N GLY A 5 15.59 13.13 1.54
CA GLY A 5 14.44 12.98 2.45
C GLY A 5 14.79 12.39 3.82
N LEU A 6 15.97 11.77 3.98
CA LEU A 6 16.45 11.21 5.24
C LEU A 6 17.45 12.12 5.98
N HIS A 7 18.06 13.09 5.29
CA HIS A 7 19.05 14.00 5.86
C HIS A 7 18.56 15.44 6.12
N ILE A 8 17.27 15.76 5.93
CA ILE A 8 16.71 17.11 6.17
C ILE A 8 16.57 17.46 7.67
N HIS A 9 16.91 16.58 8.60
CA HIS A 9 16.71 16.86 10.03
C HIS A 9 17.90 17.50 10.77
N HIS A 10 18.96 17.91 10.07
CA HIS A 10 20.02 18.76 10.63
C HIS A 10 20.09 20.18 10.05
N ALA A 11 19.21 20.55 9.12
CA ALA A 11 19.06 21.94 8.71
C ALA A 11 18.07 22.64 9.66
N GLU A 12 18.62 23.31 10.67
CA GLU A 12 17.88 24.25 11.51
C GLU A 12 17.04 25.22 10.67
N ALA A 13 15.89 25.58 11.23
CA ALA A 13 14.91 26.51 10.69
C ALA A 13 15.55 27.77 10.09
N GLY A 14 15.54 27.88 8.76
CA GLY A 14 16.13 29.04 8.09
C GLY A 14 15.78 29.26 6.62
N SER A 15 14.84 28.52 6.01
CA SER A 15 14.40 28.88 4.65
C SER A 15 13.47 30.10 4.71
N SER A 16 14.03 31.28 4.43
CA SER A 16 13.30 32.54 4.42
C SER A 16 12.16 32.54 3.40
N GLN A 17 11.04 33.17 3.77
CA GLN A 17 9.83 33.34 2.95
C GLN A 17 10.12 33.92 1.54
N HIS A 18 11.21 34.70 1.40
CA HIS A 18 11.70 35.27 0.14
C HIS A 18 12.18 34.24 -0.90
N GLY A 19 12.65 33.06 -0.49
CA GLY A 19 13.11 32.02 -1.43
C GLY A 19 11.96 31.34 -2.17
N MET A 20 10.78 31.26 -1.57
CA MET A 20 9.61 30.59 -2.17
C MET A 20 8.92 31.45 -3.23
N GLU A 21 8.86 32.78 -3.04
CA GLU A 21 8.20 33.71 -3.98
C GLU A 21 8.83 33.74 -5.39
N THR A 22 10.13 33.44 -5.50
CA THR A 22 10.84 33.34 -6.79
C THR A 22 10.84 31.91 -7.37
N LEU A 23 10.69 30.89 -6.52
CA LEU A 23 10.69 29.49 -6.91
C LEU A 23 9.38 29.09 -7.61
N GLU A 24 8.22 29.53 -7.10
CA GLU A 24 6.92 29.12 -7.67
C GLU A 24 6.74 29.57 -9.14
N PRO A 25 6.97 30.85 -9.51
CA PRO A 25 6.86 31.28 -10.90
C PRO A 25 7.89 30.59 -11.80
N PHE A 26 9.10 30.32 -11.29
CA PHE A 26 10.12 29.59 -12.03
C PHE A 26 9.69 28.16 -12.32
N ILE A 27 9.24 27.42 -11.30
CA ILE A 27 8.78 26.03 -11.46
C ILE A 27 7.55 25.95 -12.37
N GLN A 28 6.60 26.89 -12.25
CA GLN A 28 5.46 26.94 -13.14
C GLN A 28 5.88 27.22 -14.59
N THR A 29 6.76 28.20 -14.82
CA THR A 29 7.29 28.53 -16.14
C THR A 29 8.01 27.32 -16.74
N TRP A 30 8.90 26.70 -15.98
CA TRP A 30 9.73 25.62 -16.47
C TRP A 30 8.95 24.32 -16.69
N LEU A 31 8.09 23.92 -15.75
CA LEU A 31 7.40 22.64 -15.85
C LEU A 31 6.06 22.74 -16.57
N TYR A 32 5.21 23.73 -16.28
CA TYR A 32 3.91 23.84 -16.95
C TYR A 32 4.09 24.25 -18.41
N PHE A 33 4.68 25.42 -18.64
CA PHE A 33 4.85 25.97 -19.99
C PHE A 33 5.97 25.27 -20.77
N GLY A 34 7.04 24.85 -20.09
CA GLY A 34 8.10 24.07 -20.73
C GLY A 34 7.61 22.70 -21.22
N LEU A 35 6.78 21.97 -20.46
CA LEU A 35 6.21 20.71 -20.95
C LEU A 35 5.31 20.91 -22.18
N LEU A 36 4.47 21.95 -22.19
CA LEU A 36 3.67 22.29 -23.36
C LEU A 36 4.56 22.61 -24.57
N SER A 37 5.64 23.35 -24.37
CA SER A 37 6.60 23.70 -25.42
C SER A 37 7.30 22.47 -26.01
N GLU A 38 7.76 21.56 -25.16
CA GLU A 38 8.35 20.27 -25.58
C GLU A 38 7.34 19.42 -26.35
N PHE A 39 6.11 19.32 -25.85
CA PHE A 39 5.04 18.58 -26.49
C PHE A 39 4.67 19.17 -27.86
N LEU A 40 4.73 20.49 -27.97
CA LEU A 40 4.57 21.25 -29.21
C LEU A 40 5.84 21.27 -30.06
N CYS A 41 6.75 20.29 -29.96
CA CYS A 41 7.87 20.11 -30.89
C CYS A 41 8.82 21.33 -31.01
N VAL A 42 8.99 22.15 -29.97
CA VAL A 42 9.90 23.32 -30.02
C VAL A 42 11.36 22.89 -30.18
N ASN A 43 11.78 21.80 -29.54
CA ASN A 43 13.17 21.36 -29.46
C ASN A 43 13.54 20.16 -30.36
N LEU A 44 12.97 20.11 -31.58
CA LEU A 44 13.18 18.99 -32.52
C LEU A 44 14.62 18.81 -33.03
N SER A 45 15.45 19.85 -32.99
CA SER A 45 16.84 19.81 -33.49
C SER A 45 17.72 18.79 -32.76
N GLY A 46 17.35 18.38 -31.54
CA GLY A 46 18.08 17.37 -30.76
C GLY A 46 17.93 15.92 -31.26
N PHE A 47 17.02 15.62 -32.21
CA PHE A 47 16.71 14.24 -32.61
C PHE A 47 17.23 13.84 -34.00
N LYS A 48 17.64 14.80 -34.84
CA LYS A 48 18.19 14.56 -36.19
C LYS A 48 19.13 15.70 -36.58
N GLU A 49 20.41 15.36 -36.79
CA GLU A 49 21.42 16.28 -37.33
C GLU A 49 20.94 16.93 -38.63
N GLY A 50 21.08 18.26 -38.72
CA GLY A 50 20.61 19.04 -39.87
C GLY A 50 19.12 19.44 -39.84
N THR A 51 18.37 19.11 -38.78
CA THR A 51 17.01 19.65 -38.57
C THR A 51 17.12 21.06 -38.01
N PRO A 52 16.60 22.09 -38.70
CA PRO A 52 16.66 23.45 -38.19
C PRO A 52 15.88 23.53 -36.87
N SER A 53 16.45 24.21 -35.87
CA SER A 53 15.69 24.65 -34.71
C SER A 53 14.50 25.49 -35.18
N VAL A 54 13.40 25.42 -34.45
CA VAL A 54 12.25 26.31 -34.67
C VAL A 54 12.78 27.75 -34.73
N ASN A 55 12.47 28.47 -35.81
CA ASN A 55 12.98 29.84 -35.96
C ASN A 55 12.28 30.77 -34.94
N GLU A 56 12.85 31.94 -34.68
CA GLU A 56 12.34 32.85 -33.64
C GLU A 56 10.86 33.23 -33.85
N LYS A 57 10.41 33.34 -35.11
CA LYS A 57 9.02 33.65 -35.46
C LYS A 57 8.08 32.50 -35.12
N GLU A 58 8.46 31.28 -35.45
CA GLU A 58 7.70 30.07 -35.13
C GLU A 58 7.69 29.82 -33.62
N PHE A 59 8.80 30.05 -32.91
CA PHE A 59 8.88 29.96 -31.46
C PHE A 59 7.88 30.92 -30.80
N ARG A 60 7.88 32.19 -31.22
CA ARG A 60 6.90 33.18 -30.73
C ARG A 60 5.46 32.75 -31.00
N ALA A 61 5.15 32.26 -32.20
CA ALA A 61 3.80 31.79 -32.53
C ALA A 61 3.33 30.63 -31.63
N ILE A 62 4.24 29.74 -31.22
CA ILE A 62 3.92 28.64 -30.29
C ILE A 62 3.67 29.18 -28.89
N VAL A 63 4.52 30.12 -28.44
CA VAL A 63 4.35 30.78 -27.14
C VAL A 63 3.01 31.50 -27.10
N ASP A 64 2.71 32.33 -28.11
CA ASP A 64 1.44 33.06 -28.22
C ASP A 64 0.25 32.08 -28.19
N LEU A 65 0.31 30.99 -28.95
CA LEU A 65 -0.70 29.93 -28.93
C LEU A 65 -0.90 29.34 -27.52
N ILE A 66 0.18 29.07 -26.76
CA ILE A 66 0.07 28.54 -25.41
C ILE A 66 -0.61 29.57 -24.49
N TYR A 67 -0.19 30.83 -24.54
CA TYR A 67 -0.74 31.89 -23.70
C TYR A 67 -2.21 32.16 -24.03
N GLU A 68 -2.56 32.31 -25.30
CA GLU A 68 -3.95 32.51 -25.76
C GLU A 68 -4.85 31.34 -25.40
N ALA A 69 -4.36 30.10 -25.52
CA ALA A 69 -5.17 28.91 -25.27
C ALA A 69 -5.29 28.55 -23.79
N THR A 70 -4.45 29.08 -22.91
CA THR A 70 -4.41 28.66 -21.49
C THR A 70 -4.58 29.76 -20.46
N LEU A 71 -4.20 31.00 -20.75
CA LEU A 71 -4.27 32.08 -19.77
C LEU A 71 -5.65 32.72 -19.80
N ILE A 72 -6.37 32.65 -18.68
CA ILE A 72 -7.64 33.33 -18.49
C ILE A 72 -7.44 34.54 -17.59
N GLN A 73 -7.99 35.66 -18.04
CA GLN A 73 -8.17 36.88 -17.25
C GLN A 73 -9.64 36.95 -16.80
N ASP A 74 -9.87 36.89 -15.49
CA ASP A 74 -11.19 37.07 -14.89
C ASP A 74 -11.13 38.20 -13.85
N GLY A 75 -11.59 39.39 -14.24
CA GLY A 75 -11.41 40.62 -13.46
C GLY A 75 -9.93 40.86 -13.15
N ASN A 76 -9.58 40.88 -11.86
CA ASN A 76 -8.20 41.06 -11.39
C ASN A 76 -7.41 39.74 -11.25
N ARG A 77 -8.04 38.58 -11.50
CA ARG A 77 -7.40 37.27 -11.37
C ARG A 77 -6.86 36.80 -12.73
N LYS A 78 -5.61 36.34 -12.71
CA LYS A 78 -4.97 35.61 -13.82
C LYS A 78 -4.77 34.17 -13.40
N TYR A 79 -5.26 33.23 -14.19
CA TYR A 79 -5.06 31.80 -13.91
C TYR A 79 -4.97 31.00 -15.21
N VAL A 80 -4.43 29.79 -15.09
CA VAL A 80 -4.36 28.84 -16.20
C VAL A 80 -5.60 27.97 -16.24
N ASN A 81 -6.14 27.76 -17.43
CA ASN A 81 -7.21 26.79 -17.69
C ASN A 81 -6.87 26.02 -18.96
N LEU A 82 -7.06 24.70 -18.93
CA LEU A 82 -6.83 23.85 -20.09
C LEU A 82 -8.15 23.22 -20.52
N SER A 83 -8.76 23.79 -21.56
CA SER A 83 -9.99 23.28 -22.13
C SER A 83 -9.73 22.12 -23.11
N SER A 84 -10.79 21.38 -23.47
CA SER A 84 -10.69 20.37 -24.53
C SER A 84 -10.33 20.98 -25.89
N ASP A 85 -10.75 22.22 -26.16
CA ASP A 85 -10.45 22.93 -27.40
C ASP A 85 -8.98 23.36 -27.45
N SER A 86 -8.45 23.81 -26.31
CA SER A 86 -7.01 24.12 -26.15
C SER A 86 -6.17 22.88 -26.46
N LEU A 87 -6.52 21.73 -25.88
CA LEU A 87 -5.86 20.45 -26.14
C LEU A 87 -5.94 20.03 -27.61
N ASN A 88 -7.10 20.14 -28.25
CA ASN A 88 -7.26 19.81 -29.67
C ASN A 88 -6.37 20.68 -30.55
N SER A 89 -6.29 21.98 -30.25
CA SER A 89 -5.43 22.93 -30.93
C SER A 89 -3.95 22.55 -30.79
N PHE A 90 -3.53 22.14 -29.60
CA PHE A 90 -2.17 21.65 -29.36
C PHE A 90 -1.88 20.36 -30.12
N LEU A 91 -2.79 19.39 -30.12
CA LEU A 91 -2.63 18.14 -30.86
C LEU A 91 -2.52 18.37 -32.36
N GLN A 92 -3.36 19.25 -32.92
CA GLN A 92 -3.32 19.60 -34.34
C GLN A 92 -1.99 20.28 -34.71
N SER A 93 -1.56 21.25 -33.90
CA SER A 93 -0.30 21.96 -34.09
C SER A 93 0.91 21.02 -33.96
N THR A 94 0.87 20.07 -33.03
CA THR A 94 1.91 19.04 -32.86
C THR A 94 1.97 18.12 -34.08
N ARG A 95 0.82 17.62 -34.57
CA ARG A 95 0.76 16.71 -35.73
C ARG A 95 1.34 17.32 -37.01
N GLN A 96 1.18 18.62 -37.21
CA GLN A 96 1.76 19.32 -38.37
C GLN A 96 3.29 19.36 -38.34
N ARG A 97 3.88 19.32 -37.15
CA ARG A 97 5.32 19.49 -36.92
C ARG A 97 6.04 18.21 -36.55
N LEU A 98 5.31 17.16 -36.22
CA LEU A 98 5.86 15.86 -35.85
C LEU A 98 6.70 15.28 -37.01
N PRO A 99 7.93 14.80 -36.75
CA PRO A 99 8.73 14.11 -37.76
C PRO A 99 7.99 12.92 -38.36
N LYS A 100 8.11 12.74 -39.69
CA LYS A 100 7.45 11.63 -40.41
C LYS A 100 8.24 10.33 -40.32
N GLU A 101 9.54 10.41 -40.04
CA GLU A 101 10.42 9.26 -39.91
C GLU A 101 10.16 8.53 -38.57
N THR A 102 9.86 7.24 -38.65
CA THR A 102 9.47 6.41 -37.49
C THR A 102 10.51 6.42 -36.36
N GLU A 103 11.80 6.39 -36.69
CA GLU A 103 12.87 6.37 -35.69
C GLU A 103 12.99 7.71 -34.94
N ILE A 104 12.77 8.83 -35.63
CA ILE A 104 12.80 10.15 -35.01
C ILE A 104 11.56 10.34 -34.13
N MET A 105 10.39 9.92 -34.62
CA MET A 105 9.16 9.91 -33.84
C MET A 105 9.29 9.06 -32.57
N ARG A 106 9.95 7.89 -32.66
CA ARG A 106 10.27 7.04 -31.52
C ARG A 106 11.12 7.77 -30.48
N LYS A 107 12.24 8.37 -30.90
CA LYS A 107 13.12 9.15 -30.02
C LYS A 107 12.40 10.34 -29.38
N PHE A 108 11.56 11.04 -30.14
CA PHE A 108 10.77 12.17 -29.65
C PHE A 108 9.81 11.75 -28.53
N TYR A 109 9.00 10.70 -28.73
CA TYR A 109 8.08 10.27 -27.67
C TYR A 109 8.81 9.66 -26.47
N GLN A 110 9.98 9.03 -26.66
CA GLN A 110 10.85 8.61 -25.56
C GLN A 110 11.38 9.80 -24.76
N HIS A 111 11.77 10.89 -25.42
CA HIS A 111 12.14 12.15 -24.77
C HIS A 111 10.98 12.77 -23.99
N LEU A 112 9.79 12.85 -24.57
CA LEU A 112 8.61 13.32 -23.84
C LEU A 112 8.32 12.46 -22.60
N ASN A 113 8.47 11.14 -22.72
CA ASN A 113 8.35 10.23 -21.58
C ASN A 113 9.42 10.51 -20.50
N HIS A 114 10.65 10.85 -20.90
CA HIS A 114 11.71 11.27 -20.00
C HIS A 114 11.40 12.61 -19.31
N CYS A 115 10.94 13.63 -20.05
CA CYS A 115 10.49 14.91 -19.49
C CYS A 115 9.40 14.73 -18.43
N LEU A 116 8.41 13.86 -18.71
CA LEU A 116 7.36 13.51 -17.76
C LEU A 116 7.92 12.80 -16.52
N SER A 117 8.93 11.94 -16.69
CA SER A 117 9.64 11.30 -15.57
C SER A 117 10.36 12.32 -14.69
N CYS A 118 11.10 13.25 -15.29
CA CYS A 118 11.80 14.32 -14.57
C CYS A 118 10.80 15.23 -13.83
N THR A 119 9.71 15.61 -14.48
CA THR A 119 8.64 16.42 -13.88
C THR A 119 8.06 15.72 -12.66
N SER A 120 7.71 14.44 -12.78
CA SER A 120 7.14 13.66 -11.67
C SER A 120 8.09 13.61 -10.47
N SER A 121 9.38 13.39 -10.71
CA SER A 121 10.41 13.38 -9.66
C SER A 121 10.58 14.75 -9.00
N MET A 122 10.57 15.83 -9.79
CA MET A 122 10.69 17.20 -9.27
C MET A 122 9.49 17.59 -8.42
N LEU A 123 8.27 17.32 -8.87
CA LEU A 123 7.06 17.60 -8.09
C LEU A 123 7.03 16.85 -6.75
N ALA A 124 7.61 15.65 -6.70
CA ALA A 124 7.74 14.87 -5.48
C ALA A 124 8.77 15.46 -4.49
N ALA A 125 9.76 16.20 -4.99
CA ALA A 125 10.81 16.83 -4.19
C ALA A 125 10.49 18.26 -3.73
N LEU A 126 9.35 18.82 -4.12
CA LEU A 126 8.94 20.17 -3.70
C LEU A 126 8.66 20.22 -2.19
N PRO A 127 9.00 21.32 -1.50
CA PRO A 127 8.79 21.47 -0.07
C PRO A 127 7.28 21.50 0.28
N ALA A 128 6.95 21.12 1.52
CA ALA A 128 5.56 21.06 1.99
C ALA A 128 4.81 22.41 1.90
N GLY A 129 5.52 23.54 1.99
CA GLY A 129 4.97 24.88 1.87
C GLY A 129 4.77 25.39 0.44
N PHE A 130 5.13 24.62 -0.60
CA PHE A 130 4.98 25.03 -2.00
C PHE A 130 3.49 25.16 -2.36
N ASN A 131 3.13 26.18 -3.15
CA ASN A 131 1.75 26.41 -3.58
C ASN A 131 1.08 25.17 -4.20
N HIS A 132 0.07 24.66 -3.50
CA HIS A 132 -0.64 23.44 -3.85
C HIS A 132 -1.34 23.52 -5.21
N ALA A 133 -1.93 24.66 -5.55
CA ALA A 133 -2.62 24.86 -6.82
C ALA A 133 -1.65 24.83 -8.00
N VAL A 134 -0.47 25.46 -7.87
CA VAL A 134 0.58 25.41 -8.91
C VAL A 134 1.05 23.98 -9.12
N LYS A 135 1.39 23.26 -8.04
CA LYS A 135 1.81 21.85 -8.11
C LYS A 135 0.76 20.96 -8.78
N CYS A 136 -0.50 21.08 -8.38
CA CYS A 136 -1.60 20.30 -8.93
C CYS A 136 -1.89 20.63 -10.41
N SER A 137 -1.73 21.90 -10.81
CA SER A 137 -1.89 22.30 -12.22
C SER A 137 -0.87 21.64 -13.14
N ILE A 138 0.40 21.56 -12.70
CA ILE A 138 1.47 20.87 -13.43
C ILE A 138 1.18 19.36 -13.49
N ALA A 139 0.76 18.75 -12.38
CA ALA A 139 0.42 17.34 -12.33
C ALA A 139 -0.77 16.99 -13.26
N ALA A 140 -1.81 17.83 -13.28
CA ALA A 140 -2.98 17.65 -14.15
C ALA A 140 -2.60 17.74 -15.64
N LEU A 141 -1.79 18.74 -16.02
CA LEU A 141 -1.26 18.84 -17.37
C LEU A 141 -0.42 17.61 -17.73
N ALA A 142 0.52 17.22 -16.88
CA ALA A 142 1.44 16.13 -17.15
C ALA A 142 0.72 14.76 -17.27
N GLU A 143 -0.36 14.53 -16.51
CA GLU A 143 -1.22 13.36 -16.70
C GLU A 143 -1.88 13.32 -18.09
N LEU A 144 -2.42 14.45 -18.54
CA LEU A 144 -3.04 14.56 -19.85
C LEU A 144 -2.02 14.30 -20.98
N LEU A 145 -0.83 14.89 -20.87
CA LEU A 145 0.26 14.66 -21.82
C LEU A 145 0.75 13.20 -21.79
N MET A 146 0.90 12.60 -20.62
CA MET A 146 1.25 11.18 -20.45
C MET A 146 0.27 10.27 -21.17
N ASN A 147 -1.04 10.50 -21.02
CA ASN A 147 -2.06 9.72 -21.72
C ASN A 147 -1.94 9.85 -23.25
N THR A 148 -1.54 11.01 -23.75
CA THR A 148 -1.29 11.21 -25.17
C THR A 148 -0.04 10.46 -25.64
N VAL A 149 1.08 10.59 -24.92
CA VAL A 149 2.34 9.86 -25.22
C VAL A 149 2.11 8.36 -25.20
N ASN A 150 1.37 7.83 -24.21
CA ASN A 150 1.05 6.41 -24.12
C ASN A 150 0.16 5.92 -25.27
N THR A 151 -0.69 6.79 -25.81
CA THR A 151 -1.47 6.48 -27.02
C THR A 151 -0.55 6.36 -28.22
N ALA A 152 0.38 7.31 -28.39
CA ALA A 152 1.35 7.28 -29.46
C ALA A 152 2.27 6.07 -29.37
N PHE A 153 2.77 5.72 -28.17
CA PHE A 153 3.57 4.53 -27.92
C PHE A 153 2.92 3.27 -28.49
N ARG A 154 1.63 3.04 -28.21
CA ARG A 154 0.89 1.90 -28.78
C ARG A 154 0.88 1.89 -30.29
N LEU A 155 0.67 3.06 -30.92
CA LEU A 155 0.63 3.19 -32.39
C LEU A 155 1.99 2.91 -33.05
N ILE A 156 3.09 3.15 -32.34
CA ILE A 156 4.45 2.97 -32.87
C ILE A 156 5.17 1.71 -32.33
N GLY A 157 4.42 0.81 -31.69
CA GLY A 157 4.94 -0.46 -31.16
C GLY A 157 5.82 -0.33 -29.91
N LEU A 158 5.75 0.79 -29.19
CA LEU A 158 6.39 0.95 -27.88
C LEU A 158 5.41 0.57 -26.75
N LYS A 159 5.97 0.08 -25.63
CA LYS A 159 5.20 -0.23 -24.43
C LYS A 159 4.81 1.06 -23.69
N PRO A 160 3.51 1.29 -23.41
CA PRO A 160 3.06 2.38 -22.54
C PRO A 160 3.70 2.35 -21.15
N ASP A 161 3.99 3.53 -20.61
CA ASP A 161 4.49 3.72 -19.25
C ASP A 161 3.45 4.47 -18.41
N PHE A 162 2.79 3.72 -17.52
CA PHE A 162 1.81 4.23 -16.55
C PHE A 162 2.36 4.25 -15.12
N GLY A 163 3.70 4.20 -14.96
CA GLY A 163 4.34 4.12 -13.65
C GLY A 163 4.26 5.39 -12.80
N ARG A 164 3.75 6.50 -13.36
CA ARG A 164 3.65 7.81 -12.71
C ARG A 164 2.26 8.03 -12.11
N PHE A 165 2.20 8.37 -10.82
CA PHE A 165 0.95 8.60 -10.08
C PHE A 165 0.77 10.10 -9.84
N TRP A 166 0.10 10.78 -10.77
CA TRP A 166 -0.05 12.23 -10.76
C TRP A 166 -1.02 12.76 -9.71
N GLY A 167 -1.91 11.90 -9.19
CA GLY A 167 -2.79 12.22 -8.07
C GLY A 167 -2.09 12.24 -6.70
N LYS A 168 -0.81 11.83 -6.59
CA LYS A 168 -0.12 11.74 -5.30
C LYS A 168 -0.06 13.10 -4.61
N GLY A 169 -0.63 13.18 -3.42
CA GLY A 169 -0.66 14.39 -2.60
C GLY A 169 -1.66 15.44 -3.07
N PHE A 170 -2.57 15.11 -4.00
CA PHE A 170 -3.60 16.03 -4.48
C PHE A 170 -4.64 16.41 -3.40
N LEU A 171 -5.04 15.43 -2.58
CA LEU A 171 -5.97 15.65 -1.47
C LEU A 171 -5.20 16.21 -0.26
N ASP A 172 -5.07 17.53 -0.21
CA ASP A 172 -4.54 18.25 0.95
C ASP A 172 -5.52 18.23 2.14
N ASN A 173 -5.11 18.80 3.27
CA ASN A 173 -5.93 18.80 4.48
C ASN A 173 -7.27 19.55 4.28
N GLU A 174 -7.29 20.61 3.47
CA GLU A 174 -8.50 21.35 3.14
C GLU A 174 -9.47 20.48 2.33
N ALA A 175 -9.00 19.83 1.26
CA ALA A 175 -9.81 18.92 0.45
C ALA A 175 -10.34 17.76 1.29
N LYS A 176 -9.50 17.18 2.18
CA LYS A 176 -9.91 16.09 3.08
C LYS A 176 -11.01 16.53 4.05
N ASN A 177 -10.91 17.73 4.61
CA ASN A 177 -11.94 18.27 5.50
C ASN A 177 -13.24 18.58 4.76
N LEU A 178 -13.16 19.10 3.54
CA LEU A 178 -14.33 19.30 2.68
C LEU A 178 -15.03 17.98 2.38
N MET A 179 -14.29 16.95 1.99
CA MET A 179 -14.86 15.61 1.75
C MET A 179 -15.56 15.06 3.00
N LYS A 180 -14.95 15.18 4.19
CA LYS A 180 -15.60 14.77 5.45
C LYS A 180 -16.91 15.52 5.69
N SER A 181 -16.95 16.83 5.40
CA SER A 181 -18.19 17.61 5.53
C SER A 181 -19.29 17.16 4.55
N HIS A 182 -18.92 16.53 3.44
CA HIS A 182 -19.82 15.88 2.47
C HIS A 182 -20.05 14.38 2.77
N GLY A 183 -19.86 13.94 4.02
CA GLY A 183 -20.19 12.58 4.47
C GLY A 183 -19.16 11.50 4.17
N TRP A 184 -17.95 11.86 3.68
CA TRP A 184 -16.90 10.88 3.46
C TRP A 184 -16.27 10.38 4.78
N CYS A 185 -16.10 9.06 4.88
CA CYS A 185 -15.28 8.45 5.93
C CYS A 185 -13.78 8.73 5.69
N ILE A 186 -13.01 9.01 6.75
CA ILE A 186 -11.55 9.16 6.65
C ILE A 186 -10.87 7.94 6.00
N SER A 187 -11.38 6.74 6.26
CA SER A 187 -10.84 5.53 5.62
C SER A 187 -11.13 5.44 4.12
N ASP A 188 -12.23 6.01 3.64
CA ASP A 188 -12.54 6.03 2.21
C ASP A 188 -11.66 7.04 1.47
N ILE A 189 -11.36 8.17 2.11
CA ILE A 189 -10.39 9.15 1.61
C ILE A 189 -9.00 8.51 1.49
N THR A 190 -8.52 7.84 2.54
CA THR A 190 -7.23 7.13 2.50
C THR A 190 -7.22 6.03 1.44
N ARG A 191 -8.34 5.30 1.27
CA ARG A 191 -8.47 4.30 0.21
C ARG A 191 -8.35 4.90 -1.18
N LEU A 192 -8.99 6.05 -1.43
CA LEU A 192 -8.88 6.76 -2.71
C LEU A 192 -7.42 7.15 -2.98
N GLU A 193 -6.73 7.74 -2.02
CA GLU A 193 -5.31 8.10 -2.17
C GLU A 193 -4.41 6.89 -2.44
N ALA A 194 -4.74 5.73 -1.87
CA ALA A 194 -3.97 4.51 -2.07
C ALA A 194 -4.26 3.81 -3.41
N LYS A 195 -5.50 3.86 -3.90
CA LYS A 195 -5.93 3.12 -5.09
C LYS A 195 -5.95 3.97 -6.37
N TYR A 196 -6.31 5.25 -6.29
CA TYR A 196 -6.52 6.10 -7.46
C TYR A 196 -5.24 6.87 -7.77
N LYS A 197 -4.77 6.71 -9.00
CA LYS A 197 -3.53 7.32 -9.48
C LYS A 197 -3.80 8.62 -10.21
N SER A 198 -5.02 8.80 -10.71
CA SER A 198 -5.39 9.96 -11.49
C SER A 198 -5.86 11.12 -10.64
N ILE A 199 -5.31 12.30 -10.94
CA ILE A 199 -5.76 13.56 -10.35
C ILE A 199 -7.20 13.89 -10.77
N GLN A 200 -7.61 13.50 -11.98
CA GLN A 200 -8.98 13.67 -12.46
C GLN A 200 -9.98 12.81 -11.66
N SER A 201 -9.63 11.55 -11.38
CA SER A 201 -10.44 10.66 -10.53
C SER A 201 -10.59 11.22 -9.11
N LEU A 202 -9.49 11.72 -8.52
CA LEU A 202 -9.51 12.30 -7.17
C LEU A 202 -10.27 13.63 -7.12
N TYR A 203 -10.16 14.47 -8.15
CA TYR A 203 -10.94 15.70 -8.26
C TYR A 203 -12.44 15.41 -8.33
N ALA A 204 -12.84 14.45 -9.18
CA ALA A 204 -14.21 14.00 -9.27
C ALA A 204 -14.75 13.47 -7.93
N ALA A 205 -13.96 12.64 -7.24
CA ALA A 205 -14.33 12.12 -5.92
C ALA A 205 -14.45 13.23 -4.87
N ARG A 206 -13.54 14.21 -4.87
CA ARG A 206 -13.56 15.37 -3.96
C ARG A 206 -14.88 16.17 -4.07
N MET A 207 -15.43 16.29 -5.28
CA MET A 207 -16.65 17.08 -5.54
C MET A 207 -17.95 16.32 -5.24
N MET A 208 -17.87 15.03 -4.94
CA MET A 208 -19.05 14.19 -4.75
C MET A 208 -19.62 14.32 -3.34
N ASP A 209 -20.94 14.51 -3.24
CA ASP A 209 -21.67 14.39 -1.98
C ASP A 209 -22.01 12.93 -1.64
N LYS A 210 -21.69 12.53 -0.40
CA LYS A 210 -22.01 11.23 0.21
C LYS A 210 -22.71 11.40 1.56
N SER A 211 -23.39 12.52 1.78
CA SER A 211 -24.09 12.82 3.03
C SER A 211 -25.28 11.91 3.33
N LEU A 212 -25.78 11.17 2.33
CA LEU A 212 -26.95 10.30 2.44
C LEU A 212 -26.61 8.80 2.28
N PRO A 213 -27.20 7.92 3.12
CA PRO A 213 -27.88 8.26 4.35
C PRO A 213 -26.86 8.86 5.34
N ARG A 214 -27.32 9.64 6.33
CA ARG A 214 -26.41 10.21 7.33
C ARG A 214 -25.74 9.08 8.11
N ARG A 215 -24.40 9.06 8.09
CA ARG A 215 -23.56 8.09 8.80
C ARG A 215 -22.58 8.83 9.72
N ASN A 216 -22.38 8.31 10.93
CA ASN A 216 -21.35 8.83 11.84
C ASN A 216 -20.04 8.06 11.60
N HIS A 217 -18.98 8.79 11.23
CA HIS A 217 -17.64 8.26 10.97
C HIS A 217 -16.58 8.77 11.96
N ASP A 218 -16.99 9.39 13.07
CA ASP A 218 -16.08 10.03 14.05
C ASP A 218 -15.11 9.03 14.68
N ASN A 219 -15.54 7.77 14.82
CA ASN A 219 -14.74 6.68 15.40
C ASN A 219 -13.98 5.85 14.36
N CYS A 220 -13.93 6.25 13.08
CA CYS A 220 -13.21 5.51 12.05
C CYS A 220 -11.71 5.87 12.04
N THR A 221 -10.85 4.90 11.69
CA THR A 221 -9.41 5.13 11.49
C THR A 221 -9.11 5.34 10.01
N LYS A 222 -7.87 5.73 9.66
CA LYS A 222 -7.42 5.81 8.26
C LYS A 222 -7.55 4.45 7.53
N PHE A 223 -7.42 3.33 8.25
CA PHE A 223 -7.37 2.01 7.63
C PHE A 223 -8.67 1.22 7.79
N SER A 224 -9.51 1.55 8.79
CA SER A 224 -10.76 0.85 9.03
C SER A 224 -11.96 1.79 9.18
N CYS A 225 -13.02 1.50 8.42
CA CYS A 225 -14.34 2.07 8.65
C CYS A 225 -15.07 1.23 9.71
N ASN A 226 -15.27 1.79 10.89
CA ASN A 226 -15.90 1.10 12.02
C ASN A 226 -17.43 1.13 11.97
N PHE A 227 -18.04 1.99 11.13
CA PHE A 227 -19.50 2.07 10.98
C PHE A 227 -20.12 0.76 10.46
N PHE A 228 -19.45 0.07 9.53
CA PHE A 228 -19.96 -1.17 8.93
C PHE A 228 -19.67 -2.43 9.75
N GLN A 229 -19.05 -2.31 10.93
CA GLN A 229 -18.81 -3.44 11.81
C GLN A 229 -20.07 -3.75 12.62
N ILE A 230 -20.62 -4.95 12.45
CA ILE A 230 -21.88 -5.34 13.07
C ILE A 230 -21.63 -5.84 14.49
N ASN A 231 -22.28 -5.19 15.46
CA ASN A 231 -22.42 -5.76 16.79
C ASN A 231 -23.64 -6.69 16.80
N LYS A 232 -23.40 -8.01 16.75
CA LYS A 232 -24.45 -9.04 16.74
C LYS A 232 -25.41 -8.92 17.94
N GLY A 233 -24.92 -8.48 19.11
CA GLY A 233 -25.73 -8.33 20.32
C GLY A 233 -26.67 -7.12 20.32
N ALA A 234 -26.46 -6.15 19.43
CA ALA A 234 -27.25 -4.92 19.34
C ALA A 234 -28.10 -4.82 18.06
N PHE A 235 -28.16 -5.89 17.26
CA PHE A 235 -28.81 -5.86 15.96
C PHE A 235 -30.34 -5.78 16.09
N ARG A 236 -30.96 -4.78 15.44
CA ARG A 236 -32.41 -4.59 15.40
C ARG A 236 -32.92 -4.77 13.99
N LEU A 237 -33.94 -5.63 13.83
CA LEU A 237 -34.70 -5.74 12.59
C LEU A 237 -35.41 -4.41 12.31
N GLN A 238 -35.44 -4.02 11.04
CA GLN A 238 -36.06 -2.78 10.60
C GLN A 238 -37.14 -3.07 9.56
N HIS A 239 -38.19 -2.27 9.56
CA HIS A 239 -39.17 -2.25 8.48
C HIS A 239 -38.64 -1.48 7.27
N GLN A 240 -39.35 -1.56 6.14
CA GLN A 240 -39.11 -0.67 5.01
C GLN A 240 -39.49 0.78 5.36
N GLU A 241 -40.58 0.95 6.11
CA GLU A 241 -41.04 2.22 6.67
C GLU A 241 -41.28 1.99 8.17
N ASP A 242 -40.77 2.88 9.02
CA ASP A 242 -40.81 2.73 10.49
C ASP A 242 -42.24 2.60 11.06
N THR A 243 -43.24 3.06 10.33
CA THR A 243 -44.67 3.03 10.72
C THR A 243 -45.40 1.75 10.31
N CYS A 244 -44.74 0.83 9.62
CA CYS A 244 -45.38 -0.38 9.08
C CYS A 244 -45.68 -1.40 10.20
N PRO A 245 -46.93 -1.90 10.34
CA PRO A 245 -47.30 -2.82 11.41
C PRO A 245 -47.09 -4.31 11.08
N CYS A 246 -46.35 -4.65 10.02
CA CYS A 246 -46.27 -6.04 9.55
C CYS A 246 -45.45 -6.96 10.47
N ASN A 247 -45.81 -8.23 10.56
CA ASN A 247 -45.04 -9.21 11.33
C ASN A 247 -43.81 -9.74 10.55
N PRO A 248 -42.76 -10.22 11.22
CA PRO A 248 -41.68 -10.95 10.57
C PRO A 248 -42.22 -12.22 9.91
N LEU A 249 -41.71 -12.53 8.72
CA LEU A 249 -41.92 -13.80 8.04
C LEU A 249 -40.67 -14.65 8.28
N GLU A 250 -40.86 -15.78 8.95
CA GLU A 250 -39.80 -16.74 9.25
C GLU A 250 -39.84 -17.91 8.26
N VAL A 251 -38.66 -18.37 7.87
CA VAL A 251 -38.43 -19.52 7.00
C VAL A 251 -38.01 -20.71 7.86
N ASP A 252 -38.56 -21.88 7.57
CA ASP A 252 -38.33 -23.11 8.34
C ASP A 252 -36.87 -23.58 8.26
N CYS A 253 -36.16 -23.49 9.39
CA CYS A 253 -34.76 -23.86 9.50
C CYS A 253 -34.48 -25.36 9.28
N GLU A 254 -35.41 -26.24 9.65
CA GLU A 254 -35.24 -27.69 9.47
C GLU A 254 -35.33 -28.06 8.00
N ALA A 255 -36.27 -27.45 7.27
CA ALA A 255 -36.38 -27.60 5.83
C ALA A 255 -35.12 -27.10 5.10
N LEU A 256 -34.56 -25.95 5.52
CA LEU A 256 -33.29 -25.44 4.98
C LEU A 256 -32.15 -26.45 5.21
N ALA A 257 -32.00 -26.95 6.44
CA ALA A 257 -30.96 -27.93 6.78
C ALA A 257 -31.11 -29.23 5.98
N SER A 258 -32.34 -29.71 5.77
CA SER A 258 -32.60 -30.89 4.96
C SER A 258 -32.12 -30.71 3.51
N ILE A 259 -32.36 -29.55 2.90
CA ILE A 259 -31.90 -29.25 1.53
C ILE A 259 -30.37 -29.11 1.51
N LEU A 260 -29.81 -28.40 2.48
CA LEU A 260 -28.37 -28.16 2.61
C LEU A 260 -27.55 -29.43 2.90
N SER A 261 -28.19 -30.51 3.34
CA SER A 261 -27.52 -31.80 3.51
C SER A 261 -27.24 -32.56 2.20
N LYS A 262 -27.91 -32.20 1.09
CA LYS A 262 -27.76 -32.84 -0.22
C LYS A 262 -26.58 -32.28 -1.00
N ASP A 263 -25.83 -33.08 -1.74
CA ASP A 263 -24.69 -32.57 -2.53
C ASP A 263 -25.12 -31.55 -3.59
N ASP A 264 -24.40 -30.43 -3.70
CA ASP A 264 -24.58 -29.35 -4.69
C ASP A 264 -25.98 -28.71 -4.79
N VAL A 265 -26.90 -28.99 -3.85
CA VAL A 265 -28.24 -28.39 -3.78
C VAL A 265 -28.31 -27.36 -2.65
N PHE A 266 -28.99 -26.24 -2.89
CA PHE A 266 -29.25 -25.18 -1.91
C PHE A 266 -30.69 -24.65 -2.02
N PRO A 267 -31.23 -24.03 -0.95
CA PRO A 267 -32.60 -23.51 -0.94
C PRO A 267 -32.72 -22.17 -1.67
N VAL A 268 -33.72 -22.03 -2.53
CA VAL A 268 -34.18 -20.76 -3.11
C VAL A 268 -35.62 -20.49 -2.71
N LEU A 269 -36.03 -19.22 -2.68
CA LEU A 269 -37.34 -18.82 -2.16
C LEU A 269 -38.26 -18.37 -3.30
N ASN A 270 -39.48 -18.88 -3.29
CA ASN A 270 -40.58 -18.37 -4.10
C ASN A 270 -41.50 -17.51 -3.22
N PHE A 271 -41.63 -16.22 -3.56
CA PHE A 271 -42.50 -15.31 -2.83
C PHE A 271 -43.85 -15.18 -3.53
N THR A 272 -44.94 -15.42 -2.79
CA THR A 272 -46.31 -15.30 -3.31
C THR A 272 -47.18 -14.45 -2.38
N GLY A 273 -48.18 -13.78 -2.95
CA GLY A 273 -49.09 -12.89 -2.21
C GLY A 273 -48.68 -11.41 -2.22
N ASP A 274 -49.42 -10.61 -1.46
CA ASP A 274 -49.19 -9.18 -1.27
C ASP A 274 -48.42 -8.89 0.03
N LEU A 275 -48.27 -7.61 0.38
CA LEU A 275 -47.59 -7.18 1.61
C LEU A 275 -48.11 -7.87 2.88
N TYR A 276 -49.41 -8.07 3.01
CA TYR A 276 -50.04 -8.55 4.25
C TYR A 276 -50.10 -10.07 4.30
N ASN A 277 -50.25 -10.72 3.14
CA ASN A 277 -50.36 -12.17 3.02
C ASN A 277 -49.13 -12.82 2.37
N LEU A 278 -47.97 -12.15 2.42
CA LEU A 278 -46.73 -12.63 1.83
C LEU A 278 -46.32 -13.99 2.42
N LYS A 279 -46.07 -14.96 1.54
CA LYS A 279 -45.54 -16.28 1.86
C LYS A 279 -44.20 -16.49 1.16
N ALA A 280 -43.35 -17.32 1.76
CA ALA A 280 -42.07 -17.75 1.21
C ALA A 280 -42.05 -19.27 1.17
N ASP A 281 -42.14 -19.85 -0.03
CA ASP A 281 -42.01 -21.29 -0.22
C ASP A 281 -40.53 -21.62 -0.48
N ILE A 282 -40.00 -22.62 0.23
CA ILE A 282 -38.63 -23.09 0.08
C ILE A 282 -38.61 -24.11 -1.07
N VAL A 283 -37.75 -23.87 -2.06
CA VAL A 283 -37.61 -24.70 -3.25
C VAL A 283 -36.16 -25.13 -3.40
N GLU A 284 -35.93 -26.38 -3.80
CA GLU A 284 -34.59 -26.88 -4.09
C GLU A 284 -34.04 -26.25 -5.38
N SER A 285 -32.78 -25.83 -5.36
CA SER A 285 -32.10 -25.32 -6.55
C SER A 285 -31.99 -26.43 -7.60
N THR A 286 -32.39 -26.13 -8.84
CA THR A 286 -32.08 -26.96 -10.02
C THR A 286 -31.58 -26.08 -11.17
N PRO A 287 -30.85 -26.64 -12.15
CA PRO A 287 -30.39 -25.87 -13.32
C PRO A 287 -31.48 -25.16 -14.11
N GLU A 288 -32.72 -25.65 -14.03
CA GLU A 288 -33.90 -25.11 -14.73
C GLU A 288 -34.61 -23.99 -13.98
N ILE A 289 -34.25 -23.72 -12.72
CA ILE A 289 -34.87 -22.71 -11.86
C ILE A 289 -33.97 -21.47 -11.81
N PRO A 290 -34.17 -20.47 -12.69
CA PRO A 290 -33.42 -19.23 -12.62
C PRO A 290 -33.82 -18.43 -11.38
N PHE A 291 -32.82 -17.95 -10.64
CA PHE A 291 -33.02 -17.14 -9.45
C PHE A 291 -32.10 -15.92 -9.45
N VAL A 292 -32.46 -14.92 -8.64
CA VAL A 292 -31.66 -13.74 -8.35
C VAL A 292 -31.13 -13.84 -6.92
N ALA A 293 -29.81 -13.79 -6.77
CA ALA A 293 -29.19 -13.70 -5.45
C ALA A 293 -29.10 -12.23 -5.02
N ILE A 294 -29.50 -11.93 -3.78
CA ILE A 294 -29.39 -10.59 -3.21
C ILE A 294 -28.14 -10.52 -2.35
N SER A 295 -27.20 -9.69 -2.77
CA SER A 295 -25.99 -9.35 -2.03
C SER A 295 -26.21 -8.04 -1.29
N HIS A 296 -25.95 -7.99 0.02
CA HIS A 296 -26.35 -6.84 0.82
C HIS A 296 -25.41 -6.54 1.99
N VAL A 297 -25.45 -5.30 2.48
CA VAL A 297 -24.75 -4.88 3.69
C VAL A 297 -25.67 -5.12 4.89
N TRP A 298 -25.36 -6.12 5.72
CA TRP A 298 -26.19 -6.43 6.91
C TRP A 298 -26.42 -5.22 7.83
N ALA A 299 -25.45 -4.31 7.95
CA ALA A 299 -25.56 -3.09 8.77
C ALA A 299 -26.67 -2.13 8.29
N ASP A 300 -27.12 -2.27 7.03
CA ASP A 300 -28.25 -1.52 6.46
C ASP A 300 -29.61 -2.20 6.78
N GLY A 301 -29.65 -3.13 7.75
CA GLY A 301 -30.88 -3.67 8.34
C GLY A 301 -31.52 -4.82 7.58
N LEU A 302 -30.75 -5.58 6.80
CA LEU A 302 -31.19 -6.78 6.07
C LEU A 302 -30.61 -8.10 6.62
N GLY A 303 -29.79 -8.03 7.67
CA GLY A 303 -29.35 -9.20 8.43
C GLY A 303 -30.36 -9.67 9.48
N ASN A 304 -30.17 -10.87 10.02
CA ASN A 304 -30.81 -11.32 11.26
C ASN A 304 -29.96 -12.42 11.92
N PRO A 305 -29.24 -12.15 13.02
CA PRO A 305 -28.37 -13.15 13.64
C PRO A 305 -29.12 -14.23 14.44
N ASN A 306 -30.41 -14.03 14.73
CA ASN A 306 -31.14 -14.85 15.71
C ASN A 306 -32.10 -15.86 15.07
N SER A 307 -32.58 -15.59 13.85
CA SER A 307 -33.57 -16.41 13.15
C SER A 307 -33.54 -16.16 11.66
N ASN A 308 -34.01 -17.12 10.86
CA ASN A 308 -34.18 -17.00 9.40
C ASN A 308 -35.45 -16.19 9.06
N SER A 309 -35.51 -14.92 9.49
CA SER A 309 -36.71 -14.09 9.34
C SER A 309 -36.42 -12.62 9.04
N LEU A 310 -37.33 -11.96 8.31
CA LEU A 310 -37.34 -10.51 8.05
C LEU A 310 -38.79 -10.00 8.02
N PHE A 311 -38.99 -8.69 8.19
CA PHE A 311 -40.32 -8.08 8.08
C PHE A 311 -40.90 -8.19 6.66
N ARG A 312 -42.20 -8.50 6.57
CA ARG A 312 -42.90 -8.68 5.28
C ARG A 312 -42.80 -7.47 4.36
N CYS A 313 -42.80 -6.25 4.89
CA CYS A 313 -42.63 -5.04 4.08
C CYS A 313 -41.28 -4.96 3.39
N LYS A 314 -40.20 -5.37 4.07
CA LYS A 314 -38.88 -5.47 3.45
C LYS A 314 -38.87 -6.53 2.38
N LEU A 315 -39.34 -7.74 2.67
CA LEU A 315 -39.38 -8.83 1.70
C LEU A 315 -40.22 -8.48 0.47
N HIS A 316 -41.40 -7.89 0.67
CA HIS A 316 -42.24 -7.42 -0.42
C HIS A 316 -41.54 -6.35 -1.27
N HIS A 317 -40.81 -5.42 -0.64
CA HIS A 317 -39.98 -4.45 -1.38
C HIS A 317 -38.88 -5.14 -2.20
N LEU A 318 -38.17 -6.12 -1.63
CA LEU A 318 -37.15 -6.90 -2.35
C LEU A 318 -37.73 -7.61 -3.57
N THR A 319 -38.93 -8.19 -3.48
CA THR A 319 -39.58 -8.83 -4.64
C THR A 319 -39.85 -7.84 -5.76
N LYS A 320 -40.19 -6.58 -5.46
CA LYS A 320 -40.36 -5.52 -6.46
C LYS A 320 -39.05 -5.15 -7.14
N LEU A 321 -37.97 -5.01 -6.37
CA LEU A 321 -36.64 -4.70 -6.92
C LEU A 321 -36.17 -5.81 -7.87
N VAL A 322 -36.30 -7.07 -7.44
CA VAL A 322 -35.92 -8.24 -8.26
C VAL A 322 -36.79 -8.36 -9.52
N ALA A 323 -38.10 -8.14 -9.40
CA ALA A 323 -39.01 -8.16 -10.55
C ALA A 323 -38.66 -7.07 -11.59
N ALA A 324 -38.24 -5.89 -11.15
CA ALA A 324 -37.85 -4.79 -12.04
C ALA A 324 -36.63 -5.13 -12.91
N ILE A 325 -35.70 -5.95 -12.42
CA ILE A 325 -34.59 -6.49 -13.22
C ILE A 325 -35.13 -7.45 -14.28
N GLY A 326 -36.01 -8.38 -13.87
CA GLY A 326 -36.62 -9.38 -14.76
C GLY A 326 -37.43 -8.78 -15.92
N THR A 327 -38.05 -7.61 -15.71
CA THR A 327 -38.80 -6.91 -16.78
C THR A 327 -37.93 -6.29 -17.88
N GLN A 328 -36.61 -6.18 -17.70
CA GLN A 328 -35.70 -5.73 -18.76
C GLN A 328 -35.45 -6.84 -19.81
N ASP A 329 -35.69 -8.11 -19.47
CA ASP A 329 -35.66 -9.25 -20.40
C ASP A 329 -37.06 -9.46 -21.02
N ILE A 330 -37.34 -8.83 -22.15
CA ILE A 330 -38.68 -8.65 -22.78
C ILE A 330 -39.38 -9.97 -23.24
N LEU A 331 -38.91 -11.18 -22.89
CA LEU A 331 -39.40 -12.41 -23.52
C LEU A 331 -40.26 -13.37 -22.66
N HIS A 332 -40.33 -13.23 -21.33
CA HIS A 332 -41.18 -14.14 -20.52
C HIS A 332 -42.08 -13.42 -19.51
N LYS A 333 -43.39 -13.64 -19.67
CA LYS A 333 -44.46 -13.12 -18.82
C LYS A 333 -44.50 -13.79 -17.44
N GLN A 334 -44.68 -12.94 -16.42
CA GLN A 334 -45.59 -13.07 -15.25
C GLN A 334 -45.24 -13.88 -13.99
N ASN A 335 -44.03 -14.39 -13.78
CA ASN A 335 -43.62 -14.84 -12.43
C ASN A 335 -42.47 -14.00 -11.87
N ILE A 336 -42.59 -13.61 -10.60
CA ILE A 336 -41.49 -13.00 -9.83
C ILE A 336 -40.34 -14.03 -9.82
N PRO A 337 -39.09 -13.63 -10.15
CA PRO A 337 -37.97 -14.56 -10.11
C PRO A 337 -37.81 -15.17 -8.71
N TYR A 338 -37.36 -16.41 -8.63
CA TYR A 338 -36.93 -16.99 -7.36
C TYR A 338 -35.81 -16.12 -6.76
N ILE A 339 -35.80 -16.01 -5.44
CA ILE A 339 -34.85 -15.16 -4.71
C ILE A 339 -33.99 -16.02 -3.80
N TRP A 340 -32.70 -15.74 -3.79
CA TRP A 340 -31.81 -16.22 -2.74
C TRP A 340 -31.34 -15.03 -1.90
N LEU A 341 -31.42 -15.17 -0.57
CA LEU A 341 -30.95 -14.18 0.39
C LEU A 341 -30.33 -14.93 1.57
N ASP A 342 -29.06 -14.69 1.86
CA ASP A 342 -28.29 -15.34 2.93
C ASP A 342 -29.02 -15.31 4.28
N THR A 343 -29.61 -14.17 4.66
CA THR A 343 -30.38 -14.03 5.91
C THR A 343 -31.53 -15.03 6.05
N LEU A 344 -32.13 -15.46 4.94
CA LEU A 344 -33.26 -16.40 4.95
C LEU A 344 -32.85 -17.82 4.56
N CYS A 345 -31.88 -17.98 3.67
CA CYS A 345 -31.48 -19.27 3.11
C CYS A 345 -30.34 -19.97 3.88
N CYS A 346 -29.60 -19.26 4.71
CA CYS A 346 -28.53 -19.81 5.53
C CYS A 346 -28.98 -19.91 7.00
N PRO A 347 -29.00 -21.10 7.62
CA PRO A 347 -29.40 -21.26 9.01
C PRO A 347 -28.69 -20.27 9.97
N ALA A 348 -29.47 -19.53 10.76
CA ALA A 348 -28.93 -18.53 11.68
C ALA A 348 -28.15 -19.18 12.83
N GLN A 349 -28.67 -20.29 13.35
CA GLN A 349 -28.08 -21.05 14.45
C GLN A 349 -26.80 -21.78 14.03
N ASP A 350 -25.83 -21.85 14.94
CA ASP A 350 -24.59 -22.61 14.70
C ASP A 350 -24.88 -24.11 14.65
N GLY A 351 -24.18 -24.84 13.77
CA GLY A 351 -24.34 -26.28 13.55
C GLY A 351 -24.03 -26.69 12.11
N ASP A 352 -24.26 -27.97 11.79
CA ASP A 352 -23.93 -28.56 10.49
C ASP A 352 -24.61 -27.83 9.33
N GLY A 353 -25.90 -27.47 9.47
CA GLY A 353 -26.64 -26.76 8.42
C GLY A 353 -26.02 -25.40 8.07
N LYS A 354 -25.49 -24.67 9.05
CA LYS A 354 -24.81 -23.40 8.80
C LYS A 354 -23.45 -23.59 8.14
N GLN A 355 -22.72 -24.63 8.54
CA GLN A 355 -21.46 -24.99 7.89
C GLN A 355 -21.68 -25.37 6.42
N GLN A 356 -22.68 -26.22 6.14
CA GLN A 356 -23.07 -26.61 4.79
C GLN A 356 -23.54 -25.42 3.96
N ALA A 357 -24.26 -24.46 4.55
CA ALA A 357 -24.62 -23.22 3.88
C ALA A 357 -23.37 -22.41 3.47
N ILE A 358 -22.40 -22.25 4.38
CA ILE A 358 -21.15 -21.54 4.12
C ILE A 358 -20.35 -22.22 3.00
N GLU A 359 -20.26 -23.55 3.02
CA GLU A 359 -19.60 -24.35 1.97
C GLU A 359 -20.25 -24.13 0.58
N LYS A 360 -21.57 -23.95 0.54
CA LYS A 360 -22.35 -23.80 -0.69
C LYS A 360 -22.57 -22.37 -1.17
N ILE A 361 -22.25 -21.34 -0.38
CA ILE A 361 -22.37 -19.93 -0.78
C ILE A 361 -21.69 -19.69 -2.13
N ARG A 362 -20.53 -20.31 -2.36
CA ARG A 362 -19.83 -20.22 -3.64
C ARG A 362 -20.72 -20.68 -4.81
N LEU A 363 -21.38 -21.83 -4.67
CA LEU A 363 -22.25 -22.38 -5.71
C LEU A 363 -23.45 -21.49 -5.98
N VAL A 364 -24.04 -20.89 -4.95
CA VAL A 364 -25.18 -19.97 -5.07
C VAL A 364 -24.84 -18.81 -6.01
N TYR A 365 -23.80 -18.04 -5.72
CA TYR A 365 -23.47 -16.86 -6.52
C TYR A 365 -22.97 -17.21 -7.92
N GLN A 366 -22.32 -18.37 -8.08
CA GLN A 366 -21.90 -18.89 -9.39
C GLN A 366 -23.09 -19.32 -10.26
N GLN A 367 -24.15 -19.88 -9.66
CA GLN A 367 -25.33 -20.38 -10.37
C GLN A 367 -26.43 -19.32 -10.55
N ALA A 368 -26.43 -18.25 -9.75
CA ALA A 368 -27.40 -17.17 -9.86
C ALA A 368 -27.47 -16.59 -11.28
N LYS A 369 -28.70 -16.32 -11.76
CA LYS A 369 -28.90 -15.65 -13.05
C LYS A 369 -28.38 -14.22 -13.00
N HIS A 370 -28.73 -13.51 -11.94
CA HIS A 370 -28.23 -12.18 -11.61
C HIS A 370 -27.93 -12.10 -10.11
N VAL A 371 -26.96 -11.26 -9.77
CA VAL A 371 -26.71 -10.82 -8.40
C VAL A 371 -27.12 -9.36 -8.28
N LEU A 372 -28.06 -9.06 -7.38
CA LEU A 372 -28.51 -7.70 -7.08
C LEU A 372 -27.84 -7.22 -5.79
N VAL A 373 -27.04 -6.16 -5.91
CA VAL A 373 -26.37 -5.50 -4.79
C VAL A 373 -27.24 -4.41 -4.20
N LEU A 374 -27.45 -4.47 -2.89
CA LEU A 374 -28.15 -3.47 -2.10
C LEU A 374 -27.19 -2.82 -1.10
N ASP A 375 -27.01 -1.50 -1.23
CA ASP A 375 -26.25 -0.64 -0.31
C ASP A 375 -27.06 0.63 -0.07
N ALA A 376 -27.31 0.98 1.19
CA ALA A 376 -28.16 2.12 1.52
C ALA A 376 -27.60 3.45 0.98
N GLY A 377 -26.27 3.58 0.85
CA GLY A 377 -25.61 4.72 0.25
C GLY A 377 -25.86 4.84 -1.24
N LEU A 378 -25.97 3.73 -1.98
CA LEU A 378 -26.33 3.76 -3.40
C LEU A 378 -27.82 4.03 -3.59
N MET A 379 -28.66 3.38 -2.77
CA MET A 379 -30.12 3.52 -2.82
C MET A 379 -30.63 4.90 -2.36
N SER A 380 -29.73 5.77 -1.85
CA SER A 380 -30.06 7.15 -1.47
C SER A 380 -29.93 8.15 -2.63
N TYR A 381 -29.36 7.74 -3.76
CA TYR A 381 -29.17 8.62 -4.90
C TYR A 381 -29.76 8.02 -6.17
N SER A 382 -30.33 8.86 -7.03
CA SER A 382 -30.84 8.48 -8.34
C SER A 382 -29.69 8.25 -9.32
N ALA A 383 -29.67 7.11 -10.01
CA ALA A 383 -28.73 6.87 -11.09
C ALA A 383 -28.99 7.79 -12.29
N SER A 384 -30.24 8.17 -12.51
CA SER A 384 -30.64 9.02 -13.65
C SER A 384 -30.14 10.47 -13.53
N ASP A 385 -29.83 10.93 -12.32
CA ASP A 385 -29.35 12.28 -12.05
C ASP A 385 -27.81 12.39 -12.10
N GLN A 386 -27.12 11.31 -12.47
CA GLN A 386 -25.66 11.17 -12.35
C GLN A 386 -25.03 10.73 -13.68
N GLU A 387 -23.84 11.25 -13.97
CA GLU A 387 -23.01 10.68 -15.03
C GLU A 387 -22.55 9.26 -14.66
N GLU A 388 -22.30 8.42 -15.67
CA GLU A 388 -21.96 7.01 -15.48
C GLU A 388 -20.62 6.83 -14.73
N PHE A 389 -19.70 7.79 -14.85
CA PHE A 389 -18.45 7.75 -14.10
C PHE A 389 -18.71 7.98 -12.60
N GLU A 390 -19.62 8.89 -12.25
CA GLU A 390 -19.97 9.16 -10.85
C GLU A 390 -20.65 7.93 -10.24
N GLN A 391 -21.56 7.29 -10.99
CA GLN A 391 -22.19 6.04 -10.59
C GLN A 391 -21.14 4.95 -10.27
N LEU A 392 -20.09 4.82 -11.10
CA LEU A 392 -18.99 3.88 -10.85
C LEU A 392 -18.15 4.25 -9.61
N VAL A 393 -17.81 5.53 -9.41
CA VAL A 393 -17.07 5.95 -8.21
C VAL A 393 -17.92 5.73 -6.95
N ARG A 394 -19.23 5.96 -7.00
CA ARG A 394 -20.16 5.64 -5.89
C ARG A 394 -20.19 4.14 -5.60
N ILE A 395 -20.29 3.30 -6.63
CA ILE A 395 -20.22 1.84 -6.48
C ILE A 395 -18.90 1.43 -5.83
N PHE A 396 -17.76 1.86 -6.36
CA PHE A 396 -16.46 1.43 -5.86
C PHE A 396 -16.12 1.97 -4.47
N THR A 397 -16.74 3.07 -4.06
CA THR A 397 -16.60 3.65 -2.70
C THR A 397 -17.79 3.36 -1.78
N SER A 398 -18.68 2.45 -2.15
CA SER A 398 -19.83 2.03 -1.32
C SER A 398 -19.41 1.22 -0.09
N GLY A 399 -20.33 1.08 0.87
CA GLY A 399 -20.13 0.21 2.04
C GLY A 399 -20.01 -1.26 1.66
N TRP A 400 -20.70 -1.68 0.60
CA TRP A 400 -20.59 -3.01 0.02
C TRP A 400 -19.14 -3.35 -0.35
N MET A 401 -18.39 -2.41 -0.92
CA MET A 401 -16.98 -2.60 -1.27
C MET A 401 -16.03 -2.70 -0.06
N ARG A 402 -16.52 -2.44 1.17
CA ARG A 402 -15.72 -2.52 2.41
C ARG A 402 -15.80 -3.88 3.09
N ARG A 403 -16.72 -4.77 2.71
CA ARG A 403 -16.86 -6.09 3.34
C ARG A 403 -16.04 -7.12 2.58
N LEU A 404 -15.44 -8.08 3.27
CA LEU A 404 -14.70 -9.14 2.58
C LEU A 404 -15.63 -10.12 1.86
N TRP A 405 -16.68 -10.60 2.55
CA TRP A 405 -17.63 -11.57 2.00
C TRP A 405 -18.24 -11.12 0.67
N THR A 406 -18.55 -9.83 0.53
CA THR A 406 -19.14 -9.27 -0.69
C THR A 406 -18.22 -9.34 -1.92
N LEU A 407 -16.89 -9.48 -1.73
CA LEU A 407 -15.95 -9.61 -2.84
C LEU A 407 -16.22 -10.88 -3.66
N GLN A 408 -16.40 -12.03 -3.00
CA GLN A 408 -16.70 -13.28 -3.72
C GLN A 408 -18.11 -13.25 -4.32
N GLU A 409 -19.07 -12.59 -3.68
CA GLU A 409 -20.44 -12.43 -4.17
C GLU A 409 -20.47 -11.71 -5.52
N GLY A 410 -19.65 -10.67 -5.67
CA GLY A 410 -19.45 -9.99 -6.95
C GLY A 410 -18.56 -10.75 -7.93
N ALA A 411 -17.47 -11.36 -7.45
CA ALA A 411 -16.50 -12.04 -8.30
C ALA A 411 -17.05 -13.29 -9.00
N LEU A 412 -17.89 -14.06 -8.30
CA LEU A 412 -18.55 -15.27 -8.84
C LEU A 412 -19.72 -14.96 -9.75
N SER A 413 -20.24 -13.73 -9.71
CA SER A 413 -21.45 -13.36 -10.43
C SER A 413 -21.21 -13.29 -11.94
N LYS A 414 -22.10 -13.93 -12.71
CA LYS A 414 -22.15 -13.79 -14.17
C LYS A 414 -22.71 -12.44 -14.62
N SER A 415 -23.56 -11.85 -13.78
CA SER A 415 -24.30 -10.62 -14.06
C SER A 415 -24.56 -9.88 -12.76
N LEU A 416 -23.93 -8.71 -12.59
CA LEU A 416 -23.93 -7.93 -11.36
C LEU A 416 -24.66 -6.60 -11.54
N TYR A 417 -25.71 -6.40 -10.76
CA TYR A 417 -26.53 -5.19 -10.73
C TYR A 417 -26.38 -4.45 -9.41
N PHE A 418 -26.36 -3.12 -9.45
CA PHE A 418 -26.35 -2.28 -8.26
C PHE A 418 -27.66 -1.47 -8.20
N GLN A 419 -28.40 -1.58 -7.09
CA GLN A 419 -29.64 -0.82 -6.90
C GLN A 419 -29.32 0.62 -6.47
N PHE A 420 -29.75 1.58 -7.28
CA PHE A 420 -29.85 3.00 -6.93
C PHE A 420 -31.27 3.35 -6.47
N ALA A 421 -31.56 4.61 -6.13
CA ALA A 421 -32.88 5.01 -5.64
C ALA A 421 -34.01 4.73 -6.65
N ASP A 422 -33.72 4.90 -7.94
CA ASP A 422 -34.67 4.85 -9.04
C ASP A 422 -34.61 3.52 -9.83
N ARG A 423 -33.42 2.92 -10.00
CA ARG A 423 -33.26 1.69 -10.80
C ARG A 423 -32.04 0.87 -10.43
N ALA A 424 -32.06 -0.41 -10.80
CA ALA A 424 -30.89 -1.27 -10.81
C ALA A 424 -30.06 -1.02 -12.08
N VAL A 425 -28.74 -0.90 -11.93
CA VAL A 425 -27.81 -0.63 -13.03
C VAL A 425 -26.77 -1.75 -13.14
N PRO A 426 -26.58 -2.36 -14.33
CA PRO A 426 -25.54 -3.37 -14.53
C PRO A 426 -24.16 -2.73 -14.66
N ILE A 427 -23.21 -3.16 -13.81
CA ILE A 427 -21.86 -2.56 -13.75
C ILE A 427 -21.08 -2.71 -15.08
N ALA A 428 -21.29 -3.82 -15.80
CA ALA A 428 -20.65 -4.07 -17.09
C ALA A 428 -21.09 -3.05 -18.16
N GLU A 429 -22.35 -2.61 -18.14
CA GLU A 429 -22.86 -1.59 -19.05
C GLU A 429 -22.26 -0.21 -18.77
N LEU A 430 -22.12 0.15 -17.48
CA LEU A 430 -21.45 1.38 -17.07
C LEU A 430 -20.00 1.40 -17.57
N MET A 431 -19.25 0.31 -17.36
CA MET A 431 -17.87 0.20 -17.82
C MET A 431 -17.76 0.28 -19.34
N ASN A 432 -18.64 -0.38 -20.09
CA ASN A 432 -18.68 -0.30 -21.55
C ASN A 432 -18.98 1.13 -22.04
N THR A 433 -19.90 1.82 -21.36
CA THR A 433 -20.26 3.21 -21.68
C THR A 433 -19.08 4.14 -21.49
N ILE A 434 -18.35 4.05 -20.37
CA ILE A 434 -17.14 4.83 -20.15
C ILE A 434 -16.05 4.47 -21.16
N PHE A 435 -15.84 3.18 -21.45
CA PHE A 435 -14.87 2.75 -22.46
C PHE A 435 -15.14 3.39 -23.84
N LYS A 436 -16.40 3.44 -24.28
CA LYS A 436 -16.79 4.14 -25.53
C LYS A 436 -16.52 5.64 -25.48
N LYS A 437 -16.57 6.26 -24.30
CA LYS A 437 -16.25 7.68 -24.08
C LYS A 437 -14.74 7.96 -23.96
N CYS A 438 -13.86 6.94 -23.86
CA CYS A 438 -12.40 7.09 -23.73
C CYS A 438 -11.69 7.73 -24.93
N ASN A 439 -12.39 8.00 -26.02
CA ASN A 439 -11.89 8.88 -27.09
C ASN A 439 -11.70 10.32 -26.60
N GLN A 440 -12.39 10.74 -25.54
CA GLN A 440 -12.17 12.02 -24.87
C GLN A 440 -11.13 11.86 -23.76
N MET A 441 -10.16 12.78 -23.71
CA MET A 441 -9.03 12.72 -22.78
C MET A 441 -9.45 12.71 -21.30
N ARG A 442 -10.52 13.42 -20.94
CA ARG A 442 -11.05 13.44 -19.55
C ARG A 442 -11.46 12.06 -19.04
N TYR A 443 -12.13 11.25 -19.88
CA TYR A 443 -12.55 9.91 -19.49
C TYR A 443 -11.38 8.92 -19.52
N LYS A 444 -10.36 9.15 -20.36
CA LYS A 444 -9.19 8.29 -20.44
C LYS A 444 -8.38 8.21 -19.14
N ALA A 445 -8.22 9.35 -18.46
CA ALA A 445 -7.53 9.42 -17.18
C ALA A 445 -8.30 8.66 -16.09
N ILE A 446 -9.61 8.91 -15.99
CA ILE A 446 -10.50 8.28 -15.00
C ILE A 446 -10.66 6.77 -15.25
N PHE A 447 -10.76 6.37 -16.52
CA PHE A 447 -11.01 4.99 -16.92
C PHE A 447 -9.96 4.02 -16.40
N MET A 448 -8.70 4.43 -16.26
CA MET A 448 -7.64 3.54 -15.76
C MET A 448 -7.88 3.14 -14.30
N ASP A 449 -8.27 4.09 -13.43
CA ASP A 449 -8.57 3.81 -12.03
C ASP A 449 -9.84 2.96 -11.90
N LEU A 450 -10.91 3.32 -12.63
CA LEU A 450 -12.17 2.55 -12.64
C LEU A 450 -11.98 1.15 -13.19
N SER A 451 -11.17 0.99 -14.23
CA SER A 451 -10.82 -0.32 -14.78
C SER A 451 -10.08 -1.15 -13.75
N ASN A 452 -9.13 -0.59 -13.00
CA ASN A 452 -8.40 -1.35 -11.98
C ASN A 452 -9.33 -1.88 -10.87
N GLU A 453 -10.31 -1.09 -10.42
CA GLU A 453 -11.31 -1.55 -9.44
C GLU A 453 -12.26 -2.59 -10.06
N TYR A 454 -12.72 -2.38 -11.29
CA TYR A 454 -13.58 -3.33 -12.01
C TYR A 454 -12.89 -4.70 -12.19
N HIS A 455 -11.63 -4.71 -12.64
CA HIS A 455 -10.84 -5.94 -12.77
C HIS A 455 -10.62 -6.61 -11.42
N GLY A 456 -10.34 -5.82 -10.37
CA GLY A 456 -10.23 -6.32 -9.01
C GLY A 456 -11.52 -6.99 -8.49
N LEU A 457 -12.67 -6.75 -9.13
CA LEU A 457 -13.91 -7.43 -8.78
C LEU A 457 -14.17 -8.66 -9.67
N THR A 458 -13.98 -8.56 -10.98
CA THR A 458 -14.50 -9.56 -11.96
C THR A 458 -13.46 -10.58 -12.44
N SER A 459 -12.16 -10.31 -12.29
CA SER A 459 -11.12 -11.08 -13.00
C SER A 459 -10.80 -12.45 -12.40
N PHE A 460 -11.36 -12.81 -11.24
CA PHE A 460 -11.08 -14.09 -10.57
C PHE A 460 -11.64 -15.30 -11.33
N PHE A 461 -12.90 -15.20 -11.77
CA PHE A 461 -13.61 -16.30 -12.45
C PHE A 461 -14.03 -15.96 -13.88
N HIS A 462 -13.91 -14.69 -14.26
CA HIS A 462 -14.24 -14.19 -15.59
C HIS A 462 -13.09 -13.33 -16.15
N PRO A 463 -11.87 -13.91 -16.31
CA PRO A 463 -10.71 -13.14 -16.76
C PRO A 463 -10.88 -12.62 -18.19
N SER A 464 -10.47 -11.38 -18.42
CA SER A 464 -10.39 -10.83 -19.78
C SER A 464 -9.21 -11.47 -20.53
N PRO A 465 -9.37 -11.86 -21.82
CA PRO A 465 -8.27 -12.41 -22.63
C PRO A 465 -7.04 -11.50 -22.67
N ASP A 466 -7.25 -10.18 -22.62
CA ASP A 466 -6.18 -9.17 -22.68
C ASP A 466 -5.32 -9.09 -21.41
N LEU A 467 -5.68 -9.80 -20.33
CA LEU A 467 -5.05 -9.76 -19.01
C LEU A 467 -4.62 -11.13 -18.47
N ALA A 468 -4.54 -12.15 -19.34
CA ALA A 468 -4.22 -13.53 -18.97
C ALA A 468 -2.85 -13.69 -18.24
N ASP A 469 -1.93 -12.74 -18.38
CA ASP A 469 -0.60 -12.75 -17.75
C ASP A 469 -0.56 -12.09 -16.34
N THR A 470 -1.71 -11.75 -15.74
CA THR A 470 -1.74 -11.10 -14.43
C THR A 470 -1.50 -12.10 -13.29
N ASN A 471 -0.62 -11.76 -12.33
CA ASN A 471 -0.43 -12.56 -11.13
C ASN A 471 -1.71 -12.56 -10.27
N GLU A 472 -2.39 -13.70 -10.19
CA GLU A 472 -3.62 -13.89 -9.41
C GLU A 472 -3.49 -13.45 -7.95
N ILE A 473 -2.34 -13.69 -7.31
CA ILE A 473 -2.09 -13.28 -5.91
C ILE A 473 -1.98 -11.75 -5.82
N ALA A 474 -1.41 -11.10 -6.82
CA ALA A 474 -1.37 -9.63 -6.88
C ALA A 474 -2.77 -9.04 -7.04
N THR A 475 -3.63 -9.68 -7.85
CA THR A 475 -5.04 -9.32 -7.99
C THR A 475 -5.78 -9.53 -6.68
N LEU A 476 -5.62 -10.69 -6.03
CA LEU A 476 -6.16 -10.98 -4.71
C LEU A 476 -5.80 -9.89 -3.70
N ASP A 477 -4.51 -9.64 -3.49
CA ASP A 477 -4.03 -8.66 -2.52
C ASP A 477 -4.58 -7.25 -2.80
N ARG A 478 -4.63 -6.82 -4.06
CA ARG A 478 -5.23 -5.52 -4.44
C ARG A 478 -6.72 -5.45 -4.11
N SER A 479 -7.45 -6.55 -4.33
CA SER A 479 -8.90 -6.63 -4.12
C SER A 479 -9.29 -6.71 -2.64
N LEU A 480 -8.41 -7.26 -1.80
CA LEU A 480 -8.56 -7.36 -0.35
C LEU A 480 -8.29 -6.04 0.39
N GLN A 481 -7.51 -5.13 -0.20
CA GLN A 481 -7.15 -3.86 0.45
C GLN A 481 -8.38 -3.01 0.81
N PHE A 482 -8.36 -2.48 2.04
CA PHE A 482 -9.42 -1.70 2.66
C PHE A 482 -10.75 -2.45 2.86
N ARG A 483 -10.77 -3.77 2.68
CA ARG A 483 -11.88 -4.63 3.11
C ARG A 483 -11.68 -5.05 4.56
N ASN A 484 -12.81 -5.28 5.23
CA ASN A 484 -12.90 -5.65 6.64
C ASN A 484 -13.65 -6.98 6.80
N VAL A 485 -13.33 -7.67 7.89
CA VAL A 485 -14.03 -8.86 8.39
C VAL A 485 -14.47 -8.64 9.83
N SER A 486 -15.66 -9.11 10.18
CA SER A 486 -16.11 -9.12 11.58
C SER A 486 -15.58 -10.34 12.36
N VAL A 487 -15.23 -11.42 11.65
CA VAL A 487 -14.66 -12.65 12.21
C VAL A 487 -13.35 -12.92 11.46
N PRO A 488 -12.17 -12.77 12.10
CA PRO A 488 -10.88 -12.96 11.43
C PRO A 488 -10.70 -14.34 10.76
N ALA A 489 -11.33 -15.38 11.32
CA ALA A 489 -11.30 -16.74 10.79
C ALA A 489 -12.06 -16.93 9.45
N ASP A 490 -12.78 -15.91 8.99
CA ASP A 490 -13.48 -15.91 7.70
C ASP A 490 -12.59 -15.43 6.55
N GLU A 491 -11.51 -14.69 6.83
CA GLU A 491 -10.59 -14.23 5.79
C GLU A 491 -9.98 -15.38 4.99
N PRO A 492 -9.44 -16.45 5.62
CA PRO A 492 -8.95 -17.62 4.90
C PRO A 492 -10.01 -18.30 4.02
N LEU A 493 -11.28 -18.28 4.43
CA LEU A 493 -12.38 -18.90 3.67
C LEU A 493 -12.65 -18.11 2.39
N CYS A 494 -12.75 -16.78 2.49
CA CYS A 494 -12.93 -15.91 1.32
C CYS A 494 -11.75 -16.02 0.34
N ILE A 495 -10.52 -16.06 0.85
CA ILE A 495 -9.32 -16.29 0.01
C ILE A 495 -9.38 -17.67 -0.65
N GLY A 496 -9.79 -18.70 0.10
CA GLY A 496 -9.97 -20.05 -0.40
C GLY A 496 -10.94 -20.11 -1.58
N THR A 497 -12.06 -19.40 -1.51
CA THR A 497 -12.99 -19.28 -2.65
C THR A 497 -12.33 -18.57 -3.82
N LEU A 498 -11.81 -17.35 -3.62
CA LEU A 498 -11.28 -16.49 -4.69
C LEU A 498 -10.09 -17.10 -5.45
N MET A 499 -9.27 -17.88 -4.76
CA MET A 499 -8.13 -18.59 -5.34
C MET A 499 -8.47 -20.00 -5.82
N ASP A 500 -9.74 -20.39 -5.73
CA ASP A 500 -10.25 -21.71 -6.12
C ASP A 500 -9.45 -22.85 -5.45
N LEU A 501 -9.43 -22.83 -4.11
CA LEU A 501 -8.77 -23.82 -3.25
C LEU A 501 -9.81 -24.77 -2.64
N ASN A 502 -9.34 -25.89 -2.08
CA ASN A 502 -10.19 -26.84 -1.36
C ASN A 502 -10.68 -26.25 -0.02
N LEU A 503 -11.91 -25.73 0.00
CA LEU A 503 -12.51 -25.11 1.19
C LEU A 503 -12.66 -26.09 2.36
N ASN A 504 -12.96 -27.36 2.09
CA ASN A 504 -13.14 -28.37 3.13
C ASN A 504 -11.86 -28.57 3.96
N GLU A 505 -10.70 -28.51 3.30
CA GLU A 505 -9.41 -28.59 3.99
C GLU A 505 -9.14 -27.38 4.91
N ILE A 506 -9.68 -26.21 4.59
CA ILE A 506 -9.54 -24.99 5.39
C ILE A 506 -10.56 -25.01 6.56
N LEU A 507 -11.80 -25.43 6.29
CA LEU A 507 -12.87 -25.49 7.29
C LEU A 507 -12.55 -26.50 8.41
N ASN A 508 -11.98 -27.66 8.05
CA ASN A 508 -11.65 -28.76 8.95
C ASN A 508 -10.40 -28.49 9.83
N VAL A 509 -9.73 -27.34 9.70
CA VAL A 509 -8.66 -26.95 10.62
C VAL A 509 -9.27 -26.70 12.01
N LYS A 510 -8.89 -27.54 12.99
CA LYS A 510 -9.39 -27.50 14.37
C LYS A 510 -9.25 -26.12 15.02
N GLU A 511 -8.04 -25.56 14.95
CA GLU A 511 -7.76 -24.22 15.48
C GLU A 511 -7.96 -23.17 14.39
N LYS A 512 -8.96 -22.30 14.56
CA LYS A 512 -9.32 -21.29 13.56
C LYS A 512 -8.15 -20.38 13.15
N ASN A 513 -7.19 -20.13 14.05
CA ASN A 513 -6.00 -19.34 13.77
C ASN A 513 -5.03 -20.02 12.77
N GLY A 514 -5.07 -21.35 12.65
CA GLY A 514 -4.27 -22.11 11.69
C GLY A 514 -4.81 -22.10 10.26
N ARG A 515 -6.01 -21.55 10.02
CA ARG A 515 -6.64 -21.55 8.69
C ARG A 515 -5.84 -20.77 7.66
N MET A 516 -5.23 -19.65 8.03
CA MET A 516 -4.41 -18.86 7.11
C MET A 516 -3.15 -19.62 6.69
N GLN A 517 -2.50 -20.35 7.62
CA GLN A 517 -1.38 -21.23 7.29
C GLN A 517 -1.80 -22.29 6.26
N LYS A 518 -2.97 -22.91 6.45
CA LYS A 518 -3.52 -23.90 5.51
C LYS A 518 -3.81 -23.30 4.13
N VAL A 519 -4.29 -22.06 4.05
CA VAL A 519 -4.44 -21.33 2.78
C VAL A 519 -3.10 -21.18 2.07
N TRP A 520 -2.05 -20.73 2.78
CA TRP A 520 -0.72 -20.62 2.18
C TRP A 520 -0.19 -21.97 1.69
N GLN A 521 -0.40 -23.06 2.44
CA GLN A 521 -0.06 -24.42 2.00
C GLN A 521 -0.77 -24.80 0.68
N LEU A 522 -2.08 -24.55 0.59
CA LEU A 522 -2.88 -24.85 -0.59
C LEU A 522 -2.47 -24.01 -1.80
N ILE A 523 -2.17 -22.72 -1.61
CA ILE A 523 -1.66 -21.87 -2.69
C ILE A 523 -0.29 -22.36 -3.15
N ALA A 524 0.62 -22.72 -2.24
CA ALA A 524 1.93 -23.26 -2.56
C ALA A 524 1.81 -24.55 -3.40
N ALA A 525 0.92 -25.46 -3.00
CA ALA A 525 0.66 -26.70 -3.73
C ALA A 525 0.09 -26.44 -5.13
N LYS A 526 -0.83 -25.46 -5.28
CA LYS A 526 -1.45 -25.10 -6.57
C LYS A 526 -0.49 -24.38 -7.53
N LYS A 527 0.38 -23.51 -7.01
CA LYS A 527 1.23 -22.60 -7.81
C LYS A 527 2.71 -23.00 -7.85
N GLY A 528 3.15 -23.95 -7.04
CA GLY A 528 4.54 -24.43 -6.97
C GLY A 528 5.49 -23.54 -6.14
N GLY A 529 4.99 -22.47 -5.51
CA GLY A 529 5.78 -21.54 -4.71
C GLY A 529 5.18 -20.14 -4.65
N PHE A 530 5.96 -19.18 -4.17
CA PHE A 530 5.58 -17.76 -4.06
C PHE A 530 6.65 -16.85 -4.62
N PRO A 531 6.31 -15.68 -5.19
CA PRO A 531 7.31 -14.65 -5.47
C PRO A 531 8.21 -14.41 -4.26
N MET A 532 9.54 -14.55 -4.44
CA MET A 532 10.51 -14.54 -3.34
C MET A 532 10.45 -13.24 -2.50
N GLN A 533 10.06 -12.12 -3.10
CA GLN A 533 9.92 -10.81 -2.47
C GLN A 533 8.85 -10.75 -1.37
N VAL A 534 8.03 -11.80 -1.20
CA VAL A 534 7.07 -11.90 -0.10
C VAL A 534 7.75 -11.75 1.28
N ILE A 535 9.02 -12.15 1.41
CA ILE A 535 9.79 -12.02 2.67
C ILE A 535 9.99 -10.57 3.11
N PHE A 536 9.99 -9.61 2.17
CA PHE A 536 10.17 -8.18 2.43
C PHE A 536 8.87 -7.46 2.76
N PHE A 537 7.77 -8.17 2.90
CA PHE A 537 6.52 -7.57 3.33
C PHE A 537 6.67 -7.12 4.81
N GLN A 538 5.88 -6.15 5.27
CA GLN A 538 6.01 -5.57 6.63
C GLN A 538 4.84 -5.87 7.58
N GLU A 539 3.75 -6.48 7.11
CA GLU A 539 2.57 -6.78 7.93
C GLU A 539 2.90 -7.84 9.00
N PRO A 540 2.04 -8.00 10.00
CA PRO A 540 2.18 -9.10 10.94
C PRO A 540 2.18 -10.47 10.26
N ARG A 541 2.84 -11.43 10.89
CA ARG A 541 3.13 -12.75 10.34
C ARG A 541 2.51 -13.85 11.17
N ILE A 542 2.42 -15.03 10.59
CA ILE A 542 2.03 -16.25 11.30
C ILE A 542 3.17 -16.58 12.27
N ASP A 543 2.89 -16.64 13.57
CA ASP A 543 3.90 -16.99 14.57
C ASP A 543 3.97 -18.52 14.77
N VAL A 544 4.40 -19.21 13.72
CA VAL A 544 4.65 -20.66 13.71
C VAL A 544 6.00 -20.89 13.03
N PRO A 545 6.92 -21.68 13.61
CA PRO A 545 8.19 -22.03 12.95
C PRO A 545 8.00 -22.54 11.52
N GLY A 546 8.81 -22.03 10.59
CA GLY A 546 8.73 -22.29 9.15
C GLY A 546 7.71 -21.42 8.40
N TRP A 547 6.94 -20.58 9.12
CA TRP A 547 5.86 -19.75 8.54
C TRP A 547 5.91 -18.27 8.95
N ARG A 548 6.94 -17.82 9.69
CA ARG A 548 7.05 -16.41 10.12
C ARG A 548 7.42 -15.45 8.98
N TRP A 549 7.68 -15.96 7.78
CA TRP A 549 7.76 -15.22 6.53
C TRP A 549 6.36 -14.89 5.96
N ALA A 550 5.34 -15.69 6.27
CA ALA A 550 4.02 -15.62 5.66
C ALA A 550 3.11 -14.60 6.38
N PRO A 551 2.41 -13.70 5.65
CA PRO A 551 1.43 -12.79 6.24
C PRO A 551 0.31 -13.52 6.99
N LYS A 552 -0.02 -13.04 8.21
CA LYS A 552 -1.17 -13.56 8.98
C LYS A 552 -2.51 -13.12 8.40
N SER A 553 -2.50 -12.04 7.63
CA SER A 553 -3.64 -11.42 6.97
C SER A 553 -3.12 -10.65 5.76
N LEU A 554 -3.92 -10.60 4.70
CA LEU A 554 -3.70 -9.75 3.53
C LEU A 554 -4.53 -8.45 3.59
N LEU A 555 -5.45 -8.33 4.56
CA LEU A 555 -6.24 -7.13 4.82
C LEU A 555 -5.37 -5.97 5.33
N ALA A 556 -5.96 -4.77 5.38
CA ALA A 556 -5.26 -3.58 5.90
C ALA A 556 -5.02 -3.72 7.42
N TRP A 557 -3.91 -3.18 7.92
CA TRP A 557 -3.57 -3.17 9.35
C TRP A 557 -3.07 -1.78 9.78
N ASP A 558 -3.43 -1.37 11.00
CA ASP A 558 -3.26 0.01 11.50
C ASP A 558 -1.80 0.44 11.81
N GLY A 559 -0.78 -0.31 11.39
CA GLY A 559 0.64 -0.02 11.72
C GLY A 559 1.62 0.02 10.54
N GLY A 560 1.15 -0.14 9.31
CA GLY A 560 2.01 -0.10 8.12
C GLY A 560 2.16 1.31 7.57
N SER A 561 3.34 1.63 7.02
CA SER A 561 3.64 2.81 6.19
C SER A 561 2.87 2.81 4.86
N HIS A 562 1.55 2.66 4.92
CA HIS A 562 0.65 2.61 3.78
C HIS A 562 0.56 3.95 3.03
N GLU A 563 1.00 5.06 3.65
CA GLU A 563 1.02 6.38 3.02
C GLU A 563 2.05 6.49 1.87
N LEU A 564 3.06 5.61 1.82
CA LEU A 564 4.11 5.63 0.82
C LEU A 564 4.11 4.36 -0.03
N MET A 565 3.16 4.31 -0.98
CA MET A 565 3.00 3.24 -1.96
C MET A 565 2.76 1.87 -1.31
N ASN A 566 1.58 1.30 -1.52
CA ASN A 566 1.40 -0.13 -1.27
C ASN A 566 2.31 -0.93 -2.21
N THR A 567 3.57 -1.16 -1.84
CA THR A 567 4.58 -1.82 -2.67
C THR A 567 4.32 -3.33 -2.79
N ARG A 568 3.38 -3.91 -2.03
CA ARG A 568 3.05 -5.34 -2.14
C ARG A 568 2.69 -5.74 -3.57
N PHE A 569 1.91 -4.93 -4.28
CA PHE A 569 1.56 -5.23 -5.68
C PHE A 569 2.80 -5.32 -6.59
N LEU A 570 3.85 -4.54 -6.32
CA LEU A 570 5.11 -4.59 -7.09
C LEU A 570 5.87 -5.87 -6.75
N LYS A 571 5.90 -6.25 -5.48
CA LYS A 571 6.59 -7.44 -4.99
C LYS A 571 5.99 -8.73 -5.55
N TRP A 572 4.67 -8.77 -5.75
CA TRP A 572 4.02 -9.89 -6.43
C TRP A 572 4.40 -10.03 -7.91
N SER A 573 4.99 -9.02 -8.57
CA SER A 573 5.34 -9.11 -10.00
C SER A 573 6.62 -9.89 -10.30
N GLU A 574 7.37 -10.30 -9.27
CA GLU A 574 8.55 -11.13 -9.43
C GLU A 574 8.20 -12.52 -9.98
N LYS A 575 9.02 -12.99 -10.91
CA LYS A 575 8.84 -14.28 -11.58
C LYS A 575 9.53 -15.44 -10.88
N ASN A 576 10.58 -15.16 -10.11
CA ASN A 576 11.30 -16.19 -9.37
C ASN A 576 10.46 -16.60 -8.14
N LEU A 577 10.25 -17.91 -8.01
CA LEU A 577 9.44 -18.47 -6.94
C LEU A 577 10.32 -19.08 -5.86
N GLY A 578 10.10 -18.65 -4.62
CA GLY A 578 10.56 -19.32 -3.43
C GLY A 578 9.71 -20.56 -3.13
N LYS A 579 10.34 -21.57 -2.54
CA LYS A 579 9.69 -22.85 -2.20
C LYS A 579 9.47 -22.95 -0.70
N VAL A 580 8.28 -23.40 -0.30
CA VAL A 580 7.98 -23.64 1.11
C VAL A 580 8.69 -24.91 1.57
N THR A 581 9.37 -24.83 2.71
CA THR A 581 10.08 -25.95 3.36
C THR A 581 9.76 -25.97 4.85
N ASP A 582 10.16 -27.03 5.56
CA ASP A 582 9.99 -27.14 7.01
C ASP A 582 10.80 -26.07 7.78
N GLN A 583 11.86 -25.53 7.16
CA GLN A 583 12.71 -24.49 7.75
C GLN A 583 12.24 -23.06 7.45
N GLY A 584 11.24 -22.88 6.59
CA GLY A 584 10.84 -21.56 6.10
C GLY A 584 10.69 -21.49 4.58
N LEU A 585 10.60 -20.27 4.05
CA LEU A 585 10.60 -20.05 2.60
C LEU A 585 12.04 -20.06 2.07
N ARG A 586 12.34 -21.02 1.19
CA ARG A 586 13.60 -21.09 0.46
C ARG A 586 13.64 -20.04 -0.65
N VAL A 587 14.57 -19.10 -0.57
CA VAL A 587 14.78 -18.00 -1.53
C VAL A 587 16.25 -17.86 -1.92
N GLN A 588 16.53 -17.10 -2.98
CA GLN A 588 17.88 -16.76 -3.42
C GLN A 588 18.03 -15.25 -3.53
N TYR A 589 18.95 -14.70 -2.76
CA TYR A 589 19.27 -13.27 -2.78
C TYR A 589 20.73 -13.05 -2.40
N PRO A 590 21.40 -12.01 -2.96
CA PRO A 590 22.67 -11.56 -2.43
C PRO A 590 22.48 -11.04 -1.01
N GLY A 591 23.55 -11.06 -0.23
CA GLY A 591 23.46 -10.58 1.14
C GLY A 591 24.78 -10.53 1.88
N TYR A 592 24.70 -10.21 3.16
CA TYR A 592 25.83 -10.08 4.06
C TYR A 592 25.60 -10.90 5.32
N ARG A 593 26.67 -11.44 5.89
CA ARG A 593 26.70 -11.76 7.32
C ARG A 593 27.20 -10.55 8.09
N ILE A 594 26.38 -10.04 8.99
CA ILE A 594 26.75 -8.93 9.87
C ILE A 594 27.23 -9.52 11.19
N LYS A 595 28.45 -9.12 11.57
CA LYS A 595 29.14 -9.57 12.78
C LYS A 595 29.66 -8.35 13.52
N VAL A 596 29.84 -8.50 14.83
CA VAL A 596 30.67 -7.56 15.59
C VAL A 596 32.09 -7.66 15.04
N ALA A 597 32.75 -6.51 14.87
CA ALA A 597 34.11 -6.44 14.36
C ALA A 597 35.04 -7.38 15.15
N PRO A 598 35.81 -8.25 14.48
CA PRO A 598 36.70 -9.19 15.17
C PRO A 598 37.75 -8.45 16.00
N GLU A 599 38.14 -9.05 17.13
CA GLU A 599 39.16 -8.49 18.01
C GLU A 599 40.51 -8.42 17.26
N THR A 600 41.05 -7.21 17.09
CA THR A 600 42.31 -6.98 16.39
C THR A 600 43.51 -7.09 17.34
N GLY A 601 44.12 -8.28 17.42
CA GLY A 601 45.45 -8.50 18.02
C GLY A 601 45.57 -8.13 19.52
N ASP A 602 46.78 -7.75 19.97
CA ASP A 602 47.13 -7.47 21.37
C ASP A 602 46.45 -6.21 21.98
N ARG A 603 45.62 -5.49 21.22
CA ARG A 603 44.84 -4.33 21.69
C ARG A 603 43.41 -4.75 22.00
N LYS A 604 43.16 -5.17 23.25
CA LYS A 604 41.85 -5.61 23.79
C LYS A 604 40.66 -4.72 23.34
N PRO A 605 39.80 -5.12 22.38
CA PRO A 605 38.75 -4.24 21.89
C PRO A 605 37.36 -4.80 22.23
N GLN A 606 37.09 -5.10 23.50
CA GLN A 606 35.70 -5.26 23.91
C GLN A 606 35.05 -3.87 23.99
N LEU A 607 33.84 -3.75 23.42
CA LEU A 607 32.92 -2.61 23.57
C LEU A 607 32.86 -2.16 25.04
N LEU A 608 32.71 -0.87 25.32
CA LEU A 608 32.67 -0.39 26.70
C LEU A 608 31.32 -0.78 27.35
N PRO A 609 31.32 -1.66 28.35
CA PRO A 609 30.08 -2.15 28.94
C PRO A 609 29.43 -1.07 29.80
N GLY A 610 28.11 -0.94 29.73
CA GLY A 610 27.36 0.08 30.46
C GLY A 610 27.56 1.52 29.95
N PHE A 611 28.26 1.69 28.82
CA PHE A 611 28.30 2.97 28.12
C PHE A 611 26.91 3.24 27.53
N PRO A 612 26.30 4.43 27.74
CA PRO A 612 24.92 4.65 27.31
C PRO A 612 24.79 4.48 25.79
N ARG A 613 23.62 4.03 25.34
CA ARG A 613 23.28 3.98 23.92
C ARG A 613 22.56 5.27 23.53
N ARG A 614 22.76 5.74 22.31
CA ARG A 614 22.01 6.86 21.74
C ARG A 614 20.78 6.35 21.01
N PRO A 615 19.73 7.18 20.86
CA PRO A 615 18.56 6.79 20.08
C PRO A 615 18.96 6.20 18.72
N GLU A 616 18.47 4.99 18.43
CA GLU A 616 18.84 4.27 17.21
C GLU A 616 18.22 4.95 15.99
N PHE A 617 19.04 5.67 15.21
CA PHE A 617 18.62 6.25 13.93
C PHE A 617 18.97 5.35 12.74
N ASN A 618 20.16 4.75 12.79
CA ASN A 618 20.67 3.81 11.81
C ASN A 618 21.77 2.95 12.42
N LEU A 619 22.12 1.87 11.73
CA LEU A 619 23.26 1.02 12.05
C LEU A 619 24.33 1.18 10.96
N CYS A 620 25.57 1.43 11.36
CA CYS A 620 26.72 1.55 10.45
C CYS A 620 27.46 0.21 10.32
N VAL A 621 27.71 -0.22 9.08
CA VAL A 621 28.45 -1.46 8.77
C VAL A 621 29.55 -1.16 7.77
N GLN A 622 30.75 -1.70 7.99
CA GLN A 622 31.82 -1.72 6.99
C GLN A 622 31.91 -3.09 6.30
N ASP A 623 31.92 -3.11 4.96
CA ASP A 623 32.25 -4.31 4.19
C ASP A 623 33.73 -4.68 4.36
N ILE A 624 34.01 -5.91 4.79
CA ILE A 624 35.37 -6.34 5.13
C ILE A 624 36.30 -6.35 3.92
N ASN A 625 35.75 -6.59 2.73
CA ASN A 625 36.51 -6.82 1.52
C ASN A 625 36.74 -5.51 0.75
N THR A 626 35.74 -4.64 0.71
CA THR A 626 35.81 -3.38 -0.06
C THR A 626 36.20 -2.17 0.80
N GLY A 627 35.98 -2.24 2.13
CA GLY A 627 36.13 -1.11 3.03
C GLY A 627 35.03 -0.06 2.90
N GLU A 628 34.02 -0.30 2.06
CA GLU A 628 32.86 0.57 1.90
C GLU A 628 31.96 0.56 3.13
N TRP A 629 31.36 1.70 3.42
CA TRP A 629 30.45 1.88 4.56
C TRP A 629 29.00 1.89 4.10
N TYR A 630 28.13 1.28 4.89
CA TYR A 630 26.69 1.26 4.67
C TYR A 630 25.94 1.71 5.91
N HIS A 631 24.87 2.47 5.70
CA HIS A 631 23.86 2.76 6.71
C HIS A 631 22.67 1.83 6.54
N ILE A 632 22.22 1.23 7.63
CA ILE A 632 21.03 0.39 7.70
C ILE A 632 19.98 1.12 8.53
N TYR A 633 18.83 1.44 7.92
CA TYR A 633 17.71 2.12 8.57
C TYR A 633 16.53 1.17 8.74
N ASP A 634 15.88 1.16 9.91
CA ASP A 634 14.59 0.49 10.06
C ASP A 634 13.54 1.23 9.21
N LYS A 635 12.95 0.52 8.26
CA LYS A 635 12.00 1.08 7.29
C LYS A 635 10.70 1.57 7.95
N SER A 636 10.24 0.87 8.98
CA SER A 636 9.04 1.25 9.73
C SER A 636 9.31 2.50 10.57
N TYR A 637 10.44 2.54 11.27
CA TYR A 637 10.86 3.72 12.04
C TYR A 637 11.04 4.94 11.14
N ALA A 638 11.77 4.80 10.01
CA ALA A 638 12.00 5.89 9.06
C ALA A 638 10.69 6.50 8.54
N SER A 639 9.65 5.68 8.34
CA SER A 639 8.34 6.18 7.92
C SER A 639 7.57 6.87 9.04
N LEU A 640 7.59 6.33 10.26
CA LEU A 640 6.88 6.92 11.39
C LEU A 640 7.51 8.25 11.80
N ASN A 641 8.84 8.31 11.84
CA ASN A 641 9.60 9.49 12.22
C ASN A 641 9.30 10.72 11.32
N GLN A 642 8.98 10.50 10.05
CA GLN A 642 8.55 11.55 9.12
C GLN A 642 7.21 12.20 9.50
N THR A 643 6.36 11.46 10.21
CA THR A 643 5.01 11.90 10.61
C THR A 643 4.92 12.38 12.05
N TRP A 644 5.89 12.00 12.89
CA TRP A 644 5.91 12.35 14.30
C TRP A 644 6.22 13.82 14.56
N THR A 645 5.58 14.35 15.59
CA THR A 645 5.93 15.59 16.29
C THR A 645 7.24 15.41 17.08
N GLU A 646 7.84 16.51 17.53
CA GLU A 646 9.03 16.45 18.39
C GLU A 646 8.77 15.72 19.72
N GLU A 647 7.57 15.88 20.30
CA GLU A 647 7.17 15.20 21.54
C GLU A 647 7.04 13.69 21.37
N GLU A 648 6.47 13.24 20.25
CA GLU A 648 6.37 11.80 19.91
C GLU A 648 7.75 11.19 19.70
N ARG A 649 8.66 11.87 19.00
CA ARG A 649 10.06 11.43 18.85
C ARG A 649 10.76 11.31 20.20
N LYS A 650 10.60 12.32 21.05
CA LYS A 650 11.20 12.31 22.40
C LYS A 650 10.68 11.14 23.23
N SER A 651 9.35 10.94 23.25
CA SER A 651 8.71 9.85 23.97
C SER A 651 9.17 8.48 23.47
N HIS A 652 9.37 8.32 22.16
CA HIS A 652 9.91 7.09 21.59
C HIS A 652 11.37 6.84 22.01
N ASN A 653 12.21 7.88 21.97
CA ASN A 653 13.61 7.79 22.39
C ASN A 653 13.76 7.43 23.87
N GLU A 654 12.82 7.88 24.73
CA GLU A 654 12.78 7.54 26.15
C GLU A 654 12.49 6.05 26.43
N LEU A 655 11.97 5.29 25.44
CA LEU A 655 11.76 3.84 25.56
C LEU A 655 13.07 3.03 25.53
N GLY A 656 14.18 3.62 25.05
CA GLY A 656 15.48 2.94 24.99
C GLY A 656 15.49 1.67 24.13
N LEU A 657 14.82 1.71 22.97
CA LEU A 657 14.73 0.58 22.05
C LEU A 657 15.85 0.63 21.00
N PHE A 658 16.51 -0.51 20.74
CA PHE A 658 17.61 -0.63 19.77
C PHE A 658 17.44 -1.85 18.83
N PRO A 659 16.32 -1.94 18.11
CA PRO A 659 15.94 -3.16 17.39
C PRO A 659 16.94 -3.61 16.31
N LEU A 660 17.71 -2.71 15.69
CA LEU A 660 18.76 -3.11 14.73
C LEU A 660 19.99 -3.64 15.46
N HIS A 661 20.44 -2.96 16.52
CA HIS A 661 21.54 -3.43 17.37
C HIS A 661 21.22 -4.79 17.99
N ASP A 662 20.00 -4.99 18.51
CA ASP A 662 19.56 -6.25 19.11
C ASP A 662 19.68 -7.44 18.13
N ILE A 663 19.47 -7.21 16.82
CA ILE A 663 19.69 -8.22 15.78
C ILE A 663 21.19 -8.39 15.52
N ALA A 664 21.94 -7.30 15.37
CA ALA A 664 23.36 -7.32 15.02
C ALA A 664 24.25 -7.94 16.11
N GLU A 665 23.89 -7.76 17.39
CA GLU A 665 24.63 -8.25 18.56
C GLU A 665 24.51 -9.77 18.77
N THR A 666 23.58 -10.44 18.08
CA THR A 666 23.47 -11.92 18.10
C THR A 666 24.71 -12.65 17.56
N SER A 667 25.70 -11.92 17.03
CA SER A 667 27.02 -12.38 16.57
C SER A 667 27.03 -13.26 15.30
N ASP A 668 25.87 -13.67 14.79
CA ASP A 668 25.70 -14.22 13.44
C ASP A 668 24.33 -13.77 12.91
N SER A 669 24.30 -12.59 12.28
CA SER A 669 23.08 -12.00 11.70
C SER A 669 23.18 -11.94 10.18
N GLY A 670 22.05 -12.10 9.50
CA GLY A 670 21.93 -12.15 8.06
C GLY A 670 21.20 -10.94 7.50
N LEU A 671 21.77 -10.32 6.47
CA LEU A 671 21.19 -9.20 5.74
C LEU A 671 20.96 -9.61 4.28
N LEU A 672 19.71 -9.85 3.89
CA LEU A 672 19.32 -10.26 2.55
C LEU A 672 18.95 -9.03 1.73
N LEU A 673 19.64 -8.76 0.61
CA LEU A 673 19.43 -7.57 -0.21
C LEU A 673 18.41 -7.83 -1.32
N ASN A 674 17.39 -6.98 -1.41
CA ASN A 674 16.44 -6.99 -2.52
C ASN A 674 17.08 -6.33 -3.75
N SER A 675 17.60 -7.15 -4.67
CA SER A 675 18.28 -6.70 -5.90
C SER A 675 17.32 -6.24 -7.01
N LEU A 676 16.01 -6.53 -6.90
CA LEU A 676 15.06 -6.40 -8.01
C LEU A 676 14.37 -5.03 -8.12
N ASN A 677 14.54 -4.15 -7.12
CA ASN A 677 13.84 -2.87 -7.05
C ASN A 677 14.78 -1.64 -7.03
N ASN A 678 15.94 -1.75 -7.68
CA ASN A 678 16.97 -0.71 -7.73
C ASN A 678 16.60 0.46 -8.66
N LYS A 679 15.55 1.22 -8.31
CA LYS A 679 15.25 2.49 -8.98
C LYS A 679 16.23 3.60 -8.60
N ILE A 680 16.91 3.46 -7.46
CA ILE A 680 17.88 4.41 -6.94
C ILE A 680 19.25 3.72 -6.91
N PRO A 681 20.26 4.27 -7.60
CA PRO A 681 21.62 3.79 -7.45
C PRO A 681 22.03 3.88 -5.98
N ARG A 682 22.57 2.80 -5.41
CA ARG A 682 23.18 2.73 -4.07
C ARG A 682 22.23 2.67 -2.86
N VAL A 683 20.93 2.47 -3.08
CA VAL A 683 19.96 2.22 -1.99
C VAL A 683 19.21 0.92 -2.25
N HIS A 684 19.17 0.04 -1.26
CA HIS A 684 18.55 -1.29 -1.36
C HIS A 684 17.54 -1.49 -0.22
N GLU A 685 16.37 -2.05 -0.54
CA GLU A 685 15.52 -2.67 0.50
C GLU A 685 16.19 -3.98 0.92
N ALA A 686 16.15 -4.34 2.20
CA ALA A 686 16.73 -5.58 2.68
C ALA A 686 15.92 -6.18 3.84
N LEU A 687 16.18 -7.45 4.13
CA LEU A 687 15.68 -8.16 5.29
C LEU A 687 16.85 -8.40 6.24
N PHE A 688 16.76 -7.85 7.46
CA PHE A 688 17.75 -8.07 8.50
C PHE A 688 17.19 -9.01 9.57
N GLY A 689 17.92 -10.08 9.88
CA GLY A 689 17.48 -11.11 10.82
C GLY A 689 18.63 -11.89 11.44
N THR A 690 18.31 -12.80 12.33
CA THR A 690 19.30 -13.62 13.05
C THR A 690 19.49 -14.95 12.35
N ILE A 691 20.74 -15.35 12.09
CA ILE A 691 21.04 -16.67 11.53
C ILE A 691 20.84 -17.71 12.63
N LEU A 692 20.12 -18.79 12.33
CA LEU A 692 19.89 -19.89 13.25
C LEU A 692 20.98 -20.95 13.06
N ALA A 693 21.34 -21.63 14.16
CA ALA A 693 22.25 -22.76 14.10
C ALA A 693 21.69 -23.87 13.19
N PRO A 694 22.55 -24.62 12.46
CA PRO A 694 22.10 -25.66 11.54
C PRO A 694 21.25 -26.71 12.26
N GLN A 695 20.01 -26.91 11.79
CA GLN A 695 19.12 -27.93 12.33
C GLN A 695 19.41 -29.28 11.69
N SER A 696 20.12 -30.15 12.43
CA SER A 696 20.38 -31.57 12.12
C SER A 696 21.17 -31.86 10.83
N PRO A 697 22.14 -32.81 10.84
CA PRO A 697 22.85 -33.25 9.64
C PRO A 697 21.97 -33.96 8.58
N ASP A 698 20.69 -34.24 8.88
CA ASP A 698 19.77 -34.97 7.99
C ASP A 698 19.02 -34.08 6.97
N SER A 699 19.29 -32.78 6.91
CA SER A 699 18.74 -31.85 5.89
C SER A 699 19.76 -31.63 4.76
N PRO A 700 19.57 -32.22 3.55
CA PRO A 700 20.54 -32.19 2.46
C PRO A 700 20.62 -30.87 1.68
N GLU A 701 19.83 -29.84 2.02
CA GLU A 701 19.86 -28.57 1.29
C GLU A 701 20.89 -27.59 1.87
N GLU A 702 21.91 -27.24 1.07
CA GLU A 702 22.88 -26.20 1.38
C GLU A 702 22.20 -24.81 1.44
N GLY A 703 22.34 -24.09 2.57
CA GLY A 703 21.82 -22.72 2.73
C GLY A 703 21.87 -22.22 4.18
N LEU A 704 21.44 -20.98 4.40
CA LEU A 704 21.37 -20.37 5.74
C LEU A 704 19.92 -20.20 6.19
N THR A 705 19.59 -20.75 7.36
CA THR A 705 18.31 -20.49 8.01
C THR A 705 18.39 -19.17 8.77
N VAL A 706 17.47 -18.26 8.49
CA VAL A 706 17.39 -16.94 9.12
C VAL A 706 16.03 -16.79 9.76
N ARG A 707 16.02 -16.49 11.07
CA ARG A 707 14.84 -15.97 11.72
C ARG A 707 14.65 -14.53 11.28
N ARG A 708 13.54 -14.28 10.60
CA ARG A 708 13.19 -12.97 10.09
C ARG A 708 13.14 -11.92 11.24
N GLY A 709 13.81 -10.78 11.04
CA GLY A 709 13.78 -9.64 11.96
C GLY A 709 13.03 -8.43 11.38
N ARG A 710 13.75 -7.43 10.86
CA ARG A 710 13.20 -6.18 10.33
C ARG A 710 13.36 -6.06 8.82
N VAL A 711 12.45 -5.34 8.16
CA VAL A 711 12.73 -4.82 6.80
C VAL A 711 13.46 -3.51 6.97
N VAL A 712 14.60 -3.39 6.31
CA VAL A 712 15.50 -2.25 6.43
C VAL A 712 15.77 -1.62 5.07
N VAL A 713 16.27 -0.39 5.10
CA VAL A 713 16.83 0.29 3.93
C VAL A 713 18.33 0.38 4.12
N VAL A 714 19.09 -0.12 3.15
CA VAL A 714 20.56 -0.11 3.15
C VAL A 714 21.03 0.95 2.16
N SER A 715 21.83 1.90 2.61
CA SER A 715 22.38 2.98 1.78
C SER A 715 23.90 2.95 1.82
N LEU A 716 24.55 2.98 0.65
CA LEU A 716 26.00 3.14 0.57
C LEU A 716 26.37 4.56 1.00
N VAL A 717 27.30 4.67 1.95
CA VAL A 717 27.90 5.94 2.37
C VAL A 717 28.72 6.50 1.21
N ARG A 718 28.65 7.82 1.01
CA ARG A 718 29.35 8.46 -0.11
C ARG A 718 30.86 8.28 0.05
N PRO A 719 31.62 8.07 -1.04
CA PRO A 719 33.07 7.91 -0.97
C PRO A 719 33.79 9.05 -0.23
N GLN A 720 33.28 10.28 -0.33
CA GLN A 720 33.83 11.44 0.38
C GLN A 720 33.74 11.28 1.90
N VAL A 721 32.66 10.67 2.40
CA VAL A 721 32.37 10.52 3.84
C VAL A 721 33.01 9.26 4.41
N THR A 722 33.38 8.28 3.58
CA THR A 722 34.15 7.09 3.98
C THR A 722 35.42 7.44 4.77
N TYR A 723 36.11 8.53 4.41
CA TYR A 723 37.29 9.00 5.13
C TYR A 723 36.96 9.38 6.58
N VAL A 724 35.86 10.11 6.78
CA VAL A 724 35.36 10.52 8.10
C VAL A 724 35.09 9.29 8.96
N TYR A 725 34.32 8.32 8.45
CA TYR A 725 34.00 7.08 9.17
C TYR A 725 35.23 6.26 9.56
N ASN A 726 36.20 6.10 8.65
CA ASN A 726 37.44 5.39 8.96
C ASN A 726 38.26 6.09 10.05
N THR A 727 38.33 7.42 10.02
CA THR A 727 39.02 8.22 11.04
C THR A 727 38.33 8.11 12.39
N LEU A 728 37.00 8.25 12.43
CA LEU A 728 36.22 8.14 13.67
C LEU A 728 36.27 6.74 14.28
N ARG A 729 36.20 5.68 13.47
CA ARG A 729 36.38 4.29 13.94
C ARG A 729 37.76 4.09 14.58
N ARG A 730 38.81 4.70 14.02
CA ARG A 730 40.16 4.66 14.60
C ARG A 730 40.23 5.39 15.94
N LEU A 731 39.67 6.61 16.01
CA LEU A 731 39.61 7.37 17.27
C LEU A 731 38.83 6.62 18.35
N ALA A 732 37.73 5.95 17.98
CA ALA A 732 36.97 5.11 18.90
C ALA A 732 37.82 3.96 19.46
N LEU A 733 38.68 3.34 18.67
CA LEU A 733 39.63 2.33 19.14
C LEU A 733 40.65 2.92 20.13
N ASP A 734 41.16 4.12 19.86
CA ASP A 734 42.07 4.82 20.77
C ASP A 734 41.36 5.15 22.11
N VAL A 735 40.08 5.54 22.07
CA VAL A 735 39.25 5.71 23.27
C VAL A 735 39.08 4.39 24.04
N ARG A 736 38.71 3.30 23.36
CA ARG A 736 38.47 1.97 23.97
C ARG A 736 39.71 1.40 24.65
N THR A 737 40.91 1.82 24.23
CA THR A 737 42.22 1.39 24.75
C THR A 737 42.84 2.38 25.74
N SER A 738 42.18 3.49 26.04
CA SER A 738 42.68 4.51 26.97
C SER A 738 42.57 4.09 28.44
N ASP A 739 43.37 4.71 29.31
CA ASP A 739 43.28 4.56 30.78
C ASP A 739 41.88 4.94 31.32
N LEU A 740 41.19 5.87 30.64
CA LEU A 740 39.82 6.27 31.00
C LEU A 740 38.84 5.11 30.76
N ALA A 741 38.98 4.41 29.64
CA ALA A 741 38.19 3.22 29.34
C ALA A 741 38.46 2.08 30.32
N GLU A 742 39.71 1.86 30.73
CA GLU A 742 40.05 0.84 31.73
C GLU A 742 39.42 1.14 33.09
N LYS A 743 39.48 2.40 33.54
CA LYS A 743 38.79 2.85 34.76
C LYS A 743 37.28 2.65 34.68
N HIS A 744 36.66 3.00 33.54
CA HIS A 744 35.24 2.79 33.30
C HIS A 744 34.85 1.30 33.42
N ARG A 745 35.60 0.40 32.78
CA ARG A 745 35.37 -1.05 32.89
C ARG A 745 35.49 -1.54 34.33
N ALA A 746 36.50 -1.08 35.07
CA ALA A 746 36.68 -1.48 36.47
C ALA A 746 35.48 -1.07 37.36
N ILE A 747 34.91 0.12 37.12
CA ILE A 747 33.69 0.60 37.79
C ILE A 747 32.52 -0.31 37.43
N TYR A 748 32.31 -0.57 36.14
CA TYR A 748 31.24 -1.44 35.65
C TYR A 748 31.33 -2.86 36.23
N GLU A 749 32.49 -3.50 36.15
CA GLU A 749 32.71 -4.85 36.67
C GLU A 749 32.48 -4.94 38.18
N ARG A 750 32.84 -3.89 38.93
CA ARG A 750 32.54 -3.82 40.36
C ARG A 750 31.03 -3.80 40.59
N LEU A 751 30.29 -2.94 39.88
CA LEU A 751 28.82 -2.87 39.97
C LEU A 751 28.17 -4.21 39.59
N ALA A 752 28.67 -4.88 38.54
CA ALA A 752 28.19 -6.19 38.13
C ALA A 752 28.44 -7.28 39.19
N ARG A 753 29.65 -7.32 39.78
CA ARG A 753 29.99 -8.27 40.86
C ARG A 753 29.12 -8.08 42.11
N GLU A 754 28.78 -6.84 42.46
CA GLU A 754 27.96 -6.52 43.63
C GLU A 754 26.46 -6.89 43.47
N ARG A 755 26.02 -7.33 42.29
CA ARG A 755 24.61 -7.62 41.99
C ARG A 755 24.35 -9.07 41.55
N ASP A 756 25.33 -9.94 41.78
CA ASP A 756 25.25 -11.42 41.61
C ASP A 756 24.58 -11.88 40.30
N GLY A 757 24.84 -11.15 39.21
CA GLY A 757 24.36 -11.50 37.87
C GLY A 757 22.88 -11.22 37.60
N SER A 758 22.15 -10.52 38.48
CA SER A 758 20.77 -10.09 38.19
C SER A 758 20.78 -8.91 37.19
N PRO A 759 20.27 -9.08 35.95
CA PRO A 759 20.32 -8.03 34.93
C PRO A 759 19.56 -6.76 35.35
N ASP A 760 18.34 -6.92 35.87
CA ASP A 760 17.48 -5.80 36.27
C ASP A 760 18.10 -4.96 37.41
N LEU A 761 18.78 -5.60 38.36
CA LEU A 761 19.46 -4.92 39.46
C LEU A 761 20.75 -4.23 39.00
N LEU A 762 21.42 -4.79 38.00
CA LEU A 762 22.60 -4.19 37.38
C LEU A 762 22.21 -2.96 36.56
N GLU A 763 21.15 -3.03 35.74
CA GLU A 763 20.63 -1.88 34.99
C GLU A 763 20.24 -0.73 35.92
N ALA A 764 19.48 -1.02 36.99
CA ALA A 764 19.12 -0.02 37.98
C ALA A 764 20.35 0.58 38.70
N ALA A 765 21.39 -0.22 38.96
CA ALA A 765 22.62 0.25 39.58
C ALA A 765 23.46 1.13 38.64
N ILE A 766 23.51 0.78 37.35
CA ILE A 766 24.16 1.57 36.29
C ILE A 766 23.47 2.93 36.16
N ALA A 767 22.14 2.94 36.06
CA ALA A 767 21.36 4.16 35.88
C ALA A 767 21.52 5.17 37.04
N ASN A 768 21.77 4.68 38.26
CA ASN A 768 21.89 5.49 39.47
C ASN A 768 23.35 5.74 39.91
N SER A 769 24.36 5.26 39.17
CA SER A 769 25.76 5.40 39.56
C SER A 769 26.34 6.76 39.14
N GLU A 770 26.56 7.65 40.11
CA GLU A 770 27.25 8.94 39.87
C GLU A 770 28.70 8.76 39.39
N GLU A 771 29.38 7.72 39.87
CA GLU A 771 30.76 7.40 39.49
C GLU A 771 30.83 6.93 38.03
N LEU A 772 29.92 6.04 37.63
CA LEU A 772 29.82 5.61 36.23
C LEU A 772 29.42 6.79 35.33
N GLY A 773 28.43 7.61 35.74
CA GLY A 773 28.03 8.82 35.02
C GLY A 773 29.18 9.82 34.83
N THR A 774 30.06 9.96 35.83
CA THR A 774 31.25 10.80 35.74
C THR A 774 32.29 10.22 34.78
N SER A 775 32.51 8.90 34.82
CA SER A 775 33.41 8.23 33.87
C SER A 775 32.95 8.37 32.42
N VAL A 776 31.63 8.29 32.16
CA VAL A 776 31.05 8.52 30.83
C VAL A 776 31.34 9.95 30.35
N LYS A 777 31.08 10.97 31.17
CA LYS A 777 31.37 12.38 30.82
C LYS A 777 32.86 12.63 30.55
N GLN A 778 33.76 11.96 31.27
CA GLN A 778 35.20 12.06 31.02
C GLN A 778 35.58 11.48 29.66
N ILE A 779 35.00 10.32 29.31
CA ILE A 779 35.20 9.70 28.00
C ILE A 779 34.63 10.59 26.88
N GLU A 780 33.42 11.15 27.04
CA GLU A 780 32.81 12.07 26.06
C GLU A 780 33.70 13.30 25.81
N LYS A 781 34.26 13.89 26.88
CA LYS A 781 35.17 15.03 26.75
C LYS A 781 36.47 14.65 26.04
N GLU A 782 36.96 13.43 26.24
CA GLU A 782 38.12 12.94 25.51
C GLU A 782 37.82 12.70 24.03
N MET A 783 36.64 12.17 23.69
CA MET A 783 36.19 12.05 22.29
C MET A 783 36.16 13.42 21.58
N GLN A 784 35.59 14.44 22.24
CA GLN A 784 35.57 15.82 21.74
C GLN A 784 36.99 16.33 21.46
N ARG A 785 37.87 16.20 22.45
CA ARG A 785 39.27 16.63 22.36
C ARG A 785 40.01 15.94 21.21
N MET A 786 39.79 14.64 21.02
CA MET A 786 40.41 13.88 19.93
C MET A 786 39.96 14.37 18.55
N VAL A 787 38.67 14.67 18.38
CA VAL A 787 38.16 15.26 17.13
C VAL A 787 38.73 16.65 16.89
N GLU A 788 38.78 17.50 17.91
CA GLU A 788 39.38 18.85 17.80
C GLU A 788 40.84 18.78 17.35
N MET A 789 41.61 17.82 17.88
CA MET A 789 43.00 17.60 17.46
C MET A 789 43.11 17.16 16.00
N VAL A 790 42.26 16.23 15.56
CA VAL A 790 42.24 15.79 14.16
C VAL A 790 41.82 16.94 13.25
N ALA A 791 40.75 17.66 13.58
CA ALA A 791 40.30 18.81 12.82
C ALA A 791 41.36 19.93 12.71
N ALA A 792 42.24 20.07 13.71
CA ALA A 792 43.34 21.03 13.67
C ALA A 792 44.54 20.60 12.80
N THR A 793 44.63 19.32 12.42
CA THR A 793 45.82 18.74 11.76
C THR A 793 45.52 18.01 10.45
N ASP A 794 44.24 17.77 10.13
CA ASP A 794 43.79 17.02 8.98
C ASP A 794 42.73 17.80 8.19
N ASP A 795 43.20 18.61 7.22
CA ASP A 795 42.33 19.42 6.34
C ASP A 795 41.39 18.54 5.50
N GLN A 796 41.81 17.30 5.18
CA GLN A 796 40.98 16.35 4.44
C GLN A 796 39.78 15.91 5.29
N PHE A 797 39.98 15.69 6.59
CA PHE A 797 38.90 15.38 7.52
C PHE A 797 37.89 16.53 7.59
N VAL A 798 38.35 17.77 7.78
CA VAL A 798 37.48 18.96 7.87
C VAL A 798 36.67 19.12 6.58
N THR A 799 37.34 19.10 5.43
CA THR A 799 36.69 19.21 4.11
C THR A 799 35.64 18.12 3.92
N ALA A 800 35.98 16.87 4.25
CA ALA A 800 35.05 15.75 4.09
C ALA A 800 33.81 15.85 5.00
N VAL A 801 33.97 16.37 6.23
CA VAL A 801 32.84 16.63 7.14
C VAL A 801 31.95 17.75 6.59
N GLU A 802 32.53 18.87 6.15
CA GLU A 802 31.78 20.00 5.58
C GLU A 802 31.04 19.62 4.29
N GLU A 803 31.70 18.92 3.38
CA GLU A 803 31.11 18.46 2.11
C GLU A 803 30.02 17.39 2.31
N SER A 804 30.08 16.62 3.41
CA SER A 804 29.04 15.63 3.72
C SER A 804 27.68 16.30 3.90
N GLY A 805 27.66 17.47 4.55
CA GLY A 805 26.45 18.13 5.03
C GLY A 805 25.63 17.31 6.04
N GLU A 806 26.19 16.19 6.56
CA GLU A 806 25.47 15.27 7.45
C GLU A 806 25.47 15.75 8.90
N VAL A 807 26.53 16.44 9.33
CA VAL A 807 26.71 16.93 10.70
C VAL A 807 27.67 18.12 10.72
N HIS A 808 27.45 19.05 11.66
CA HIS A 808 28.40 20.14 11.89
C HIS A 808 29.70 19.60 12.54
N LEU A 809 30.85 20.17 12.19
CA LEU A 809 32.17 19.72 12.68
C LEU A 809 32.21 19.59 14.22
N ASN A 810 31.68 20.58 14.94
CA ASN A 810 31.57 20.59 16.41
C ASN A 810 30.74 19.44 17.02
N SER A 811 29.97 18.74 16.20
CA SER A 811 29.09 17.64 16.60
C SER A 811 29.52 16.29 16.01
N VAL A 812 30.58 16.23 15.17
CA VAL A 812 31.00 14.97 14.53
C VAL A 812 31.54 13.95 15.56
N TRP A 813 32.04 14.40 16.71
CA TRP A 813 32.48 13.54 17.82
C TRP A 813 31.37 12.64 18.35
N LEU A 814 30.10 13.05 18.17
CA LEU A 814 28.92 12.25 18.52
C LEU A 814 28.89 10.91 17.77
N TRP A 815 29.55 10.80 16.62
CA TRP A 815 29.62 9.55 15.85
C TRP A 815 30.71 8.60 16.38
N ILE A 816 31.75 9.11 17.06
CA ILE A 816 32.72 8.26 17.79
C ILE A 816 31.99 7.47 18.87
N TYR A 817 30.99 8.10 19.48
CA TYR A 817 30.15 7.49 20.51
C TYR A 817 29.55 6.16 20.06
N GLU A 818 28.99 6.13 18.85
CA GLU A 818 28.45 4.90 18.22
C GLU A 818 29.53 3.84 18.08
N PHE A 819 30.69 4.23 17.56
CA PHE A 819 31.85 3.36 17.41
C PHE A 819 32.52 2.99 18.72
N VAL A 820 32.15 3.54 19.87
CA VAL A 820 32.67 3.13 21.17
C VAL A 820 31.72 2.11 21.78
N ALA A 821 30.42 2.35 21.64
CA ALA A 821 29.36 1.46 22.07
C ALA A 821 29.32 0.18 21.24
N HIS A 822 29.44 0.28 19.90
CA HIS A 822 29.24 -0.81 18.93
C HIS A 822 30.23 -0.74 17.76
N ASP A 823 30.54 -1.84 17.07
CA ASP A 823 31.31 -1.82 15.81
C ASP A 823 30.98 -3.06 14.98
N TYR A 824 30.42 -2.87 13.79
CA TYR A 824 29.91 -3.95 12.95
C TYR A 824 30.62 -4.02 11.61
N VAL A 825 30.87 -5.25 11.18
CA VAL A 825 31.46 -5.57 9.88
C VAL A 825 30.55 -6.52 9.11
N GLY A 826 30.50 -6.33 7.80
CA GLY A 826 29.71 -7.12 6.88
C GLY A 826 30.59 -7.99 5.99
N GLU A 827 30.41 -9.29 6.05
CA GLU A 827 31.01 -10.25 5.13
C GLU A 827 30.03 -10.55 3.99
N LYS A 828 30.36 -10.11 2.78
CA LYS A 828 29.51 -10.33 1.60
C LYS A 828 29.45 -11.82 1.25
N LEU A 829 28.23 -12.33 1.09
CA LEU A 829 27.96 -13.71 0.69
C LEU A 829 27.91 -13.85 -0.85
N ALA A 830 27.76 -15.08 -1.32
CA ALA A 830 27.58 -15.35 -2.76
C ALA A 830 26.35 -14.60 -3.31
N GLU A 831 26.42 -14.17 -4.57
CA GLU A 831 25.33 -13.41 -5.23
C GLU A 831 24.00 -14.20 -5.27
N GLU A 832 24.08 -15.53 -5.40
CA GLU A 832 22.94 -16.45 -5.43
C GLU A 832 22.80 -17.26 -4.12
N GLN A 833 23.12 -16.64 -2.99
CA GLN A 833 23.04 -17.27 -1.67
C GLN A 833 21.61 -17.80 -1.41
N VAL A 834 21.52 -19.06 -0.99
CA VAL A 834 20.27 -19.71 -0.59
C VAL A 834 19.97 -19.38 0.87
N TRP A 835 18.74 -18.92 1.12
CA TRP A 835 18.23 -18.60 2.45
C TRP A 835 16.95 -19.37 2.73
N PHE A 836 16.80 -19.88 3.95
CA PHE A 836 15.55 -20.39 4.50
C PHE A 836 15.03 -19.36 5.49
N VAL A 837 14.04 -18.57 5.07
CA VAL A 837 13.51 -17.49 5.90
C VAL A 837 12.38 -18.06 6.76
N ASP A 838 12.67 -18.22 8.06
CA ASP A 838 11.66 -18.50 9.10
C ASP A 838 10.88 -17.22 9.38
#